data_AF-A0A0S8EX44-F1
#
_entry.id   AF-A0A0S8EX44-F1
#
_cell.length_a   1.000
_cell.length_b   1.000
_cell.length_c   1.000
_cell.angle_alpha   90.00
_cell.angle_beta   90.00
_cell.angle_gamma   90.00
#
_symmetry.space_group_name_H-M   'P 1'
#
loop_
_entity.id
_entity.type
_entity.pdbx_description
1 polymer ?
#
loop_
_entity_poly.entity_id
_entity_poly.type
_entity_poly.pdbx_seq_one_letter_code
_entity_poly.pdbx_strand_id
1 'polypeptide(L)'
;MGLYIAGSELVERSPRWGRLGRNRFSYSLALGVYATTWTLLGSVGFAATEGYDFLAIYFGVTLSCIAIPFLWAPVAELVDRYRLGSIADLFAFRYQSRALGAAVSIFMVAGLLPYIALQLRAVADGAAILVGEEPTEELGSVYAILLCTFAVALGVRYADGRAHRPGLIATLAFESMFKLFALLVVGGAALFMVFGGFQGLSQHLEQHPELIENMTNPVMGESWISLVFVTFCAAFLLPRQFFVAFVQRPGPRSLKTARWALPLYLFTINLPVPILLWAGSELATPGIRPDLYVLIAVQSSPALQVLAFLGAVSAASAMILVSSIALSGMVAHYLVPPLFLPSPQSLLTRWAVFRRTTIVGVILAGLLIHFTLPRTRSLVDLGLASFLAVTHLLPGLLGALFWRRATREGVLWGLIVGAASWAVLTATPLFGVQVDVSGLYALFGFMDPAARGPTIWLSFTAHAFVFVGVSLLTTRSTEERNAAEACREPRVTRLLQVPDSAEALLERLTSYVGKRTAIDEIYEAAAAADVYWPPRDRPELLRLITELEGRLSERIGPLAARTYVQGGRPMRTDALAERLRAFRELDSLEDQQRASPAHAARRYLSLLTSELPVGVCTVDDHEDVVVWNAQLERMSGLNEDDICGNPLCEIPSPWWPLFDELAHQPSGSVIEREYDLGDRKIELRAQTAVIPGEPEEGRAFVVEDITELRRLERHVAHKDRLSSIGTLASGVAHEVGNPLTGILMVAKNLAADPGAADAEERLAIIVDEAQRIHGIVQSLLTFSRRDETPVELQAIPVARVVRAAAELAKLEMEGCRIDLDLSADSPAMATPDGLTQVLVNLLNNARQACSRGATVYVRTRLDNGTVRIEVDDEGPGIPADLSDRVFEPFFTTKPDGQGTGLGLSVSRQIVERFGGSLTYEPRDLGGSRFTITLQAYEN
;
A
#
# COMPACT_ATOMS: atom_id res chain seq x y z
N MET A 1 -22.36 -10.26 -26.26
CA MET A 1 -21.71 -10.31 -24.92
C MET A 1 -20.21 -10.05 -24.98
N GLY A 2 -19.39 -10.84 -25.70
CA GLY A 2 -17.94 -10.59 -25.80
C GLY A 2 -17.54 -9.21 -26.34
N LEU A 3 -18.26 -8.70 -27.36
CA LEU A 3 -18.07 -7.33 -27.88
C LEU A 3 -18.31 -6.24 -26.82
N TYR A 4 -19.21 -6.47 -25.86
CA TYR A 4 -19.45 -5.52 -24.78
C TYR A 4 -18.25 -5.43 -23.82
N ILE A 5 -17.58 -6.55 -23.56
CA ILE A 5 -16.35 -6.58 -22.73
C ILE A 5 -15.22 -5.85 -23.45
N ALA A 6 -14.99 -6.19 -24.72
CA ALA A 6 -13.94 -5.57 -25.52
C ALA A 6 -14.17 -4.05 -25.63
N GLY A 7 -15.42 -3.62 -25.84
CA GLY A 7 -15.78 -2.19 -25.87
C GLY A 7 -15.59 -1.50 -24.52
N SER A 8 -16.01 -2.13 -23.43
CA SER A 8 -15.83 -1.61 -22.07
C SER A 8 -14.34 -1.47 -21.71
N GLU A 9 -13.54 -2.49 -22.05
CA GLU A 9 -12.09 -2.53 -21.82
C GLU A 9 -11.35 -1.49 -22.67
N LEU A 10 -11.79 -1.29 -23.91
CA LEU A 10 -11.28 -0.23 -24.78
C LEU A 10 -11.59 1.17 -24.21
N VAL A 11 -12.78 1.36 -23.62
CA VAL A 11 -13.17 2.61 -22.97
C VAL A 11 -12.37 2.85 -21.70
N GLU A 12 -12.10 1.83 -20.89
CA GLU A 12 -11.32 1.97 -19.66
C GLU A 12 -9.83 2.19 -19.92
N ARG A 13 -9.24 1.52 -20.91
CA ARG A 13 -7.80 1.62 -21.22
C ARG A 13 -7.43 2.84 -22.06
N SER A 14 -8.39 3.42 -22.80
CA SER A 14 -8.09 4.55 -23.69
C SER A 14 -8.52 5.88 -23.09
N PRO A 15 -7.61 6.87 -22.93
CA PRO A 15 -7.95 8.21 -22.49
C PRO A 15 -8.97 8.91 -23.41
N ARG A 16 -8.97 8.58 -24.71
CA ARG A 16 -9.86 9.16 -25.71
C ARG A 16 -11.29 8.64 -25.54
N TRP A 17 -11.46 7.34 -25.37
CA TRP A 17 -12.76 6.68 -25.20
C TRP A 17 -13.30 6.80 -23.76
N GLY A 18 -12.41 6.94 -22.76
CA GLY A 18 -12.79 7.20 -21.37
C GLY A 18 -13.59 8.50 -21.17
N ARG A 19 -13.42 9.50 -22.07
CA ARG A 19 -14.26 10.71 -22.08
C ARG A 19 -15.73 10.41 -22.37
N LEU A 20 -16.03 9.34 -23.12
CA LEU A 20 -17.39 8.92 -23.43
C LEU A 20 -18.12 8.48 -22.15
N GLY A 21 -17.46 7.70 -21.30
CA GLY A 21 -18.04 7.25 -20.02
C GLY A 21 -18.23 8.35 -18.98
N ARG A 22 -17.49 9.47 -19.10
CA ARG A 22 -17.65 10.67 -18.26
C ARG A 22 -18.65 11.68 -18.82
N ASN A 23 -19.20 11.45 -20.01
CA ASN A 23 -20.12 12.36 -20.66
C ASN A 23 -21.53 12.30 -20.02
N ARG A 24 -22.12 13.46 -19.76
CA ARG A 24 -23.50 13.63 -19.24
C ARG A 24 -24.58 12.99 -20.10
N PHE A 25 -24.40 12.96 -21.43
CA PHE A 25 -25.36 12.33 -22.35
C PHE A 25 -25.28 10.81 -22.31
N SER A 26 -24.06 10.26 -22.27
CA SER A 26 -23.85 8.82 -22.09
C SER A 26 -24.41 8.34 -20.76
N TYR A 27 -24.24 9.11 -19.68
CA TYR A 27 -24.91 8.84 -18.41
C TYR A 27 -26.45 8.83 -18.54
N SER A 28 -27.03 9.80 -19.26
CA SER A 28 -28.50 9.86 -19.45
C SER A 28 -29.03 8.66 -20.24
N LEU A 29 -28.26 8.19 -21.24
CA LEU A 29 -28.56 6.96 -21.96
C LEU A 29 -28.37 5.71 -21.11
N ALA A 30 -27.36 5.69 -20.23
CA ALA A 30 -27.13 4.57 -19.31
C ALA A 30 -28.28 4.38 -18.29
N LEU A 31 -28.97 5.47 -17.89
CA LEU A 31 -30.23 5.38 -17.13
C LEU A 31 -31.34 4.66 -17.91
N GLY A 32 -31.22 4.59 -19.24
CA GLY A 32 -32.04 3.78 -20.13
C GLY A 32 -31.96 2.27 -19.86
N VAL A 33 -31.08 1.81 -18.95
CA VAL A 33 -31.15 0.45 -18.36
C VAL A 33 -32.50 0.19 -17.66
N TYR A 34 -33.28 1.24 -17.39
CA TYR A 34 -34.69 1.12 -17.01
C TYR A 34 -35.53 0.40 -18.06
N ALA A 35 -35.27 0.63 -19.35
CA ALA A 35 -35.92 -0.09 -20.45
C ALA A 35 -35.34 -1.50 -20.56
N THR A 36 -36.02 -2.45 -19.92
CA THR A 36 -35.68 -3.88 -19.92
C THR A 36 -36.46 -4.62 -20.99
N THR A 37 -36.41 -5.96 -20.98
CA THR A 37 -37.24 -6.78 -21.87
C THR A 37 -38.74 -6.53 -21.66
N TRP A 38 -39.13 -6.00 -20.49
CA TRP A 38 -40.46 -5.43 -20.30
C TRP A 38 -40.81 -4.37 -21.33
N THR A 39 -39.93 -3.40 -21.56
CA THR A 39 -40.20 -2.29 -22.50
C THR A 39 -40.25 -2.80 -23.93
N LEU A 40 -39.37 -3.75 -24.26
CA LEU A 40 -39.28 -4.26 -25.63
C LEU A 40 -40.39 -5.25 -25.97
N LEU A 41 -40.82 -6.12 -25.04
CA LEU A 41 -41.81 -7.17 -25.28
C LEU A 41 -43.08 -6.94 -24.47
N GLY A 42 -42.95 -6.84 -23.14
CA GLY A 42 -44.09 -6.74 -22.22
C GLY A 42 -44.96 -5.48 -22.38
N SER A 43 -44.47 -4.40 -22.99
CA SER A 43 -45.26 -3.18 -23.21
C SER A 43 -46.30 -3.35 -24.32
N VAL A 44 -45.98 -4.16 -25.33
CA VAL A 44 -46.97 -4.56 -26.35
C VAL A 44 -48.03 -5.45 -25.72
N GLY A 45 -47.60 -6.40 -24.87
CA GLY A 45 -48.54 -7.23 -24.12
C GLY A 45 -49.44 -6.45 -23.18
N PHE A 46 -48.87 -5.46 -22.48
CA PHE A 46 -49.63 -4.61 -21.58
C PHE A 46 -50.62 -3.69 -22.32
N ALA A 47 -50.19 -3.13 -23.46
CA ALA A 47 -51.06 -2.34 -24.33
C ALA A 47 -52.21 -3.18 -24.92
N ALA A 48 -51.98 -4.47 -25.19
CA ALA A 48 -53.04 -5.37 -25.67
C ALA A 48 -54.16 -5.57 -24.65
N THR A 49 -53.81 -5.59 -23.36
CA THR A 49 -54.78 -5.86 -22.28
C THR A 49 -55.42 -4.60 -21.71
N GLU A 50 -54.70 -3.47 -21.71
CA GLU A 50 -55.06 -2.28 -20.92
C GLU A 50 -55.01 -0.99 -21.77
N GLY A 51 -54.84 -1.12 -23.08
CA GLY A 51 -54.79 0.02 -23.99
C GLY A 51 -53.71 1.04 -23.62
N TYR A 52 -54.03 2.34 -23.68
CA TYR A 52 -53.09 3.42 -23.37
C TYR A 52 -52.66 3.51 -21.90
N ASP A 53 -53.27 2.77 -20.98
CA ASP A 53 -52.84 2.74 -19.58
C ASP A 53 -51.43 2.17 -19.42
N PHE A 54 -50.90 1.46 -20.42
CA PHE A 54 -49.50 1.04 -20.43
C PHE A 54 -48.50 2.21 -20.29
N LEU A 55 -48.89 3.40 -20.77
CA LEU A 55 -48.07 4.61 -20.67
C LEU A 55 -47.89 5.09 -19.23
N ALA A 56 -48.75 4.69 -18.29
CA ALA A 56 -48.63 5.00 -16.87
C ALA A 56 -47.23 4.66 -16.31
N ILE A 57 -46.65 3.56 -16.81
CA ILE A 57 -45.32 3.09 -16.41
C ILE A 57 -44.23 4.12 -16.74
N TYR A 58 -44.32 4.72 -17.92
CA TYR A 58 -43.34 5.68 -18.40
C TYR A 58 -43.61 7.09 -17.86
N PHE A 59 -44.87 7.42 -17.60
CA PHE A 59 -45.24 8.64 -16.89
C PHE A 59 -44.70 8.67 -15.46
N GLY A 60 -44.72 7.55 -14.73
CA GLY A 60 -44.11 7.47 -13.39
C GLY A 60 -42.63 7.82 -13.38
N VAL A 61 -41.85 7.27 -14.33
CA VAL A 61 -40.42 7.61 -14.47
C VAL A 61 -40.22 9.07 -14.89
N THR A 62 -41.07 9.57 -15.78
CA THR A 62 -41.03 10.97 -16.22
C THR A 62 -41.30 11.92 -15.05
N LEU A 63 -42.28 11.61 -14.20
CA LEU A 63 -42.56 12.35 -12.97
C LEU A 63 -41.38 12.29 -12.01
N SER A 64 -40.69 11.14 -11.91
CA SER A 64 -39.48 10.99 -11.12
C SER A 64 -38.34 11.90 -11.62
N CYS A 65 -38.20 12.02 -12.95
CA CYS A 65 -37.25 12.93 -13.58
C CYS A 65 -37.58 14.41 -13.28
N ILE A 66 -38.87 14.78 -13.30
CA ILE A 66 -39.31 16.12 -12.90
C ILE A 66 -38.98 16.39 -11.43
N ALA A 67 -39.13 15.39 -10.56
CA ALA A 67 -38.82 15.46 -9.14
C ALA A 67 -37.31 15.44 -8.81
N ILE A 68 -36.41 15.37 -9.80
CA ILE A 68 -34.96 15.32 -9.58
C ILE A 68 -34.44 16.41 -8.62
N PRO A 69 -34.83 17.70 -8.73
CA PRO A 69 -34.32 18.73 -7.83
C PRO A 69 -34.68 18.50 -6.36
N PHE A 70 -35.81 17.84 -6.10
CA PHE A 70 -36.36 17.66 -4.76
C PHE A 70 -36.01 16.32 -4.14
N LEU A 71 -35.83 15.27 -4.95
CA LEU A 71 -35.57 13.91 -4.45
C LEU A 71 -34.21 13.39 -4.86
N TRP A 72 -33.92 13.32 -6.16
CA TRP A 72 -32.69 12.70 -6.65
C TRP A 72 -31.45 13.51 -6.30
N ALA A 73 -31.49 14.82 -6.44
CA ALA A 73 -30.33 15.69 -6.18
C ALA A 73 -29.90 15.65 -4.69
N PRO A 74 -30.82 15.75 -3.70
CA PRO A 74 -30.45 15.54 -2.29
C PRO A 74 -29.87 14.15 -2.01
N VAL A 75 -30.48 13.09 -2.56
CA VAL A 75 -29.94 11.73 -2.39
C VAL A 75 -28.56 11.59 -3.01
N ALA A 76 -28.36 12.12 -4.22
CA ALA A 76 -27.07 12.09 -4.92
C ALA A 76 -26.00 12.86 -4.16
N GLU A 77 -26.36 13.98 -3.51
CA GLU A 77 -25.44 14.72 -2.65
C GLU A 77 -25.03 13.91 -1.42
N LEU A 78 -25.96 13.21 -0.79
CA LEU A 78 -25.65 12.31 0.34
C LEU A 78 -24.76 11.14 -0.10
N VAL A 79 -25.04 10.55 -1.26
CA VAL A 79 -24.28 9.44 -1.82
C VAL A 79 -22.84 9.86 -2.14
N ASP A 80 -22.65 10.99 -2.84
CA ASP A 80 -21.32 11.53 -3.14
C ASP A 80 -20.56 11.88 -1.86
N ARG A 81 -21.21 12.62 -0.95
CA ARG A 81 -20.59 13.17 0.26
C ARG A 81 -20.16 12.09 1.24
N TYR A 82 -21.00 11.07 1.43
CA TYR A 82 -20.75 9.98 2.38
C TYR A 82 -20.30 8.68 1.70
N ARG A 83 -19.93 8.73 0.40
CA ARG A 83 -19.44 7.59 -0.40
C ARG A 83 -20.31 6.33 -0.24
N LEU A 84 -21.63 6.51 -0.26
CA LEU A 84 -22.58 5.42 -0.06
C LEU A 84 -22.66 4.56 -1.32
N GLY A 85 -22.59 3.23 -1.19
CA GLY A 85 -22.54 2.32 -2.33
C GLY A 85 -23.90 1.74 -2.74
N SER A 86 -24.95 1.95 -1.94
CA SER A 86 -26.26 1.35 -2.13
C SER A 86 -27.35 2.06 -1.34
N ILE A 87 -28.62 1.73 -1.62
CA ILE A 87 -29.75 2.19 -0.82
C ILE A 87 -29.71 1.62 0.61
N ALA A 88 -29.21 0.40 0.80
CA ALA A 88 -29.01 -0.16 2.14
C ALA A 88 -27.98 0.65 2.94
N ASP A 89 -26.93 1.15 2.29
CA ASP A 89 -25.95 2.03 2.93
C ASP A 89 -26.56 3.35 3.38
N LEU A 90 -27.44 3.94 2.56
CA LEU A 90 -28.16 5.16 2.94
C LEU A 90 -29.01 4.95 4.19
N PHE A 91 -29.71 3.82 4.29
CA PHE A 91 -30.54 3.48 5.44
C PHE A 91 -29.69 3.18 6.67
N ALA A 92 -28.67 2.34 6.53
CA ALA A 92 -27.77 2.00 7.62
C ALA A 92 -27.03 3.24 8.16
N PHE A 93 -26.68 4.18 7.27
CA PHE A 93 -26.07 5.46 7.63
C PHE A 93 -27.07 6.38 8.35
N ARG A 94 -28.24 6.64 7.76
CA ARG A 94 -29.21 7.60 8.34
C ARG A 94 -29.75 7.14 9.69
N TYR A 95 -29.97 5.84 9.85
CA TYR A 95 -30.61 5.24 11.02
C TYR A 95 -29.62 4.52 11.93
N GLN A 96 -28.31 4.64 11.66
CA GLN A 96 -27.20 4.09 12.45
C GLN A 96 -27.44 2.61 12.83
N SER A 97 -27.93 1.81 11.88
CA SER A 97 -28.34 0.42 12.14
C SER A 97 -27.88 -0.50 11.02
N ARG A 98 -26.95 -1.39 11.38
CA ARG A 98 -26.45 -2.43 10.48
C ARG A 98 -27.48 -3.52 10.21
N ALA A 99 -28.31 -3.83 11.20
CA ALA A 99 -29.43 -4.75 11.07
C ALA A 99 -30.47 -4.23 10.06
N LEU A 100 -30.71 -2.92 10.04
CA LEU A 100 -31.59 -2.30 9.05
C LEU A 100 -31.02 -2.43 7.63
N GLY A 101 -29.73 -2.16 7.44
CA GLY A 101 -29.06 -2.39 6.15
C GLY A 101 -29.17 -3.84 5.68
N ALA A 102 -29.03 -4.81 6.59
CA ALA A 102 -29.23 -6.23 6.31
C ALA A 102 -30.69 -6.55 5.94
N ALA A 103 -31.67 -6.04 6.68
CA ALA A 103 -33.09 -6.24 6.41
C ALA A 103 -33.50 -5.70 5.04
N VAL A 104 -33.07 -4.47 4.70
CA VAL A 104 -33.26 -3.88 3.36
C VAL A 104 -32.61 -4.75 2.29
N SER A 105 -31.41 -5.27 2.53
CA SER A 105 -30.71 -6.12 1.57
C SER A 105 -31.44 -7.44 1.30
N ILE A 106 -31.86 -8.15 2.35
CA ILE A 106 -32.63 -9.41 2.25
C ILE A 106 -33.93 -9.16 1.48
N PHE A 107 -34.66 -8.12 1.88
CA PHE A 107 -35.94 -7.79 1.25
C PHE A 107 -35.78 -7.41 -0.22
N MET A 108 -34.73 -6.67 -0.58
CA MET A 108 -34.44 -6.31 -1.98
C MET A 108 -34.01 -7.50 -2.83
N VAL A 109 -33.27 -8.48 -2.28
CA VAL A 109 -32.96 -9.73 -2.99
C VAL A 109 -34.27 -10.46 -3.29
N ALA A 110 -35.09 -10.74 -2.28
CA ALA A 110 -36.36 -11.46 -2.45
C ALA A 110 -37.33 -10.74 -3.40
N GLY A 111 -37.48 -9.42 -3.21
CA GLY A 111 -38.37 -8.58 -4.01
C GLY A 111 -38.00 -8.52 -5.48
N LEU A 112 -36.73 -8.70 -5.85
CA LEU A 112 -36.26 -8.65 -7.25
C LEU A 112 -36.26 -10.00 -7.97
N LEU A 113 -36.38 -11.13 -7.27
CA LEU A 113 -36.35 -12.46 -7.91
C LEU A 113 -37.44 -12.64 -8.98
N PRO A 114 -38.71 -12.22 -8.78
CA PRO A 114 -39.74 -12.33 -9.83
C PRO A 114 -39.36 -11.58 -11.10
N TYR A 115 -38.69 -10.43 -10.96
CA TYR A 115 -38.28 -9.63 -12.11
C TYR A 115 -37.05 -10.19 -12.83
N ILE A 116 -36.15 -10.89 -12.14
CA ILE A 116 -35.07 -11.66 -12.78
C ILE A 116 -35.66 -12.86 -13.53
N ALA A 117 -36.58 -13.60 -12.89
CA ALA A 117 -37.27 -14.73 -13.51
C ALA A 117 -38.05 -14.30 -14.76
N LEU A 118 -38.66 -13.12 -14.73
CA LEU A 118 -39.29 -12.49 -15.88
C LEU A 118 -38.31 -12.33 -17.05
N GLN A 119 -37.11 -11.79 -16.82
CA GLN A 119 -36.14 -11.58 -17.90
C GLN A 119 -35.70 -12.90 -18.54
N LEU A 120 -35.49 -13.93 -17.72
CA LEU A 120 -35.15 -15.28 -18.21
C LEU A 120 -36.29 -15.88 -19.05
N ARG A 121 -37.53 -15.76 -18.58
CA ARG A 121 -38.72 -16.22 -19.32
C ARG A 121 -38.86 -15.52 -20.66
N ALA A 122 -38.75 -14.19 -20.68
CA ALA A 122 -38.95 -13.42 -21.91
C ALA A 122 -37.90 -13.76 -22.99
N VAL A 123 -36.66 -14.07 -22.60
CA VAL A 123 -35.63 -14.55 -23.55
C VAL A 123 -35.91 -15.97 -24.01
N ALA A 124 -36.30 -16.88 -23.12
CA ALA A 124 -36.64 -18.26 -23.48
C ALA A 124 -37.83 -18.31 -24.46
N ASP A 125 -38.89 -17.56 -24.17
CA ASP A 125 -40.09 -17.51 -25.00
C ASP A 125 -39.80 -16.86 -26.36
N GLY A 126 -38.98 -15.79 -26.40
CA GLY A 126 -38.56 -15.17 -27.65
C GLY A 126 -37.68 -16.09 -28.51
N ALA A 127 -36.80 -16.88 -27.89
CA ALA A 127 -35.95 -17.83 -28.60
C ALA A 127 -36.76 -18.96 -29.25
N ALA A 128 -37.81 -19.43 -28.57
CA ALA A 128 -38.70 -20.46 -29.06
C ALA A 128 -39.41 -20.05 -30.37
N ILE A 129 -39.88 -18.79 -30.44
CA ILE A 129 -40.48 -18.22 -31.65
C ILE A 129 -39.48 -18.20 -32.82
N LEU A 130 -38.20 -17.90 -32.57
CA LEU A 130 -37.19 -17.89 -33.63
C LEU A 130 -36.89 -19.27 -34.20
N VAL A 131 -36.93 -20.31 -33.36
CA VAL A 131 -36.65 -21.70 -33.76
C VAL A 131 -37.90 -22.37 -34.34
N GLY A 132 -39.09 -21.83 -34.06
CA GLY A 132 -40.36 -22.43 -34.47
C GLY A 132 -40.75 -23.64 -33.60
N GLU A 133 -40.22 -23.71 -32.38
CA GLU A 133 -40.51 -24.77 -31.40
C GLU A 133 -41.32 -24.22 -30.23
N GLU A 134 -41.95 -25.13 -29.47
CA GLU A 134 -42.56 -24.73 -28.21
C GLU A 134 -41.48 -24.32 -27.19
N PRO A 135 -41.71 -23.25 -26.40
CA PRO A 135 -40.73 -22.81 -25.43
C PRO A 135 -40.44 -23.91 -24.40
N THR A 136 -39.21 -24.38 -24.32
CA THR A 136 -38.79 -25.34 -23.29
C THR A 136 -38.18 -24.61 -22.09
N GLU A 137 -38.22 -25.23 -20.91
CA GLU A 137 -37.55 -24.70 -19.71
C GLU A 137 -36.01 -24.74 -19.84
N GLU A 138 -35.50 -25.57 -20.74
CA GLU A 138 -34.07 -25.74 -21.02
C GLU A 138 -33.44 -24.47 -21.60
N LEU A 139 -34.16 -23.74 -22.48
CA LEU A 139 -33.67 -22.50 -23.09
C LEU A 139 -33.36 -21.41 -22.04
N GLY A 140 -34.21 -21.28 -21.02
CA GLY A 140 -33.98 -20.36 -19.89
C GLY A 140 -32.74 -20.74 -19.08
N SER A 141 -32.49 -22.05 -18.93
CA SER A 141 -31.32 -22.59 -18.21
C SER A 141 -30.02 -22.30 -18.95
N VAL A 142 -29.99 -22.55 -20.27
CA VAL A 142 -28.83 -22.26 -21.12
C VAL A 142 -28.48 -20.78 -21.07
N TYR A 143 -29.48 -19.91 -21.18
CA TYR A 143 -29.29 -18.47 -21.08
C TYR A 143 -28.76 -18.05 -19.69
N ALA A 144 -29.30 -18.61 -18.60
CA ALA A 144 -28.81 -18.35 -17.25
C ALA A 144 -27.36 -18.80 -17.04
N ILE A 145 -26.97 -19.97 -17.57
CA ILE A 145 -25.57 -20.46 -17.52
C ILE A 145 -24.64 -19.52 -18.29
N LEU A 146 -25.04 -19.10 -19.49
CA LEU A 146 -24.28 -18.15 -20.30
C LEU A 146 -24.16 -16.79 -19.59
N LEU A 147 -25.21 -16.34 -18.91
CA LEU A 147 -25.16 -15.15 -18.07
C LEU A 147 -24.26 -15.32 -16.84
N CYS A 148 -24.29 -16.47 -16.17
CA CYS A 148 -23.43 -16.75 -15.01
C CYS A 148 -21.95 -16.76 -15.42
N THR A 149 -21.60 -17.46 -16.49
CA THR A 149 -20.22 -17.48 -17.03
C THR A 149 -19.75 -16.07 -17.39
N PHE A 150 -20.61 -15.30 -18.07
CA PHE A 150 -20.35 -13.90 -18.39
C PHE A 150 -20.21 -13.01 -17.15
N ALA A 151 -21.12 -13.15 -16.18
CA ALA A 151 -21.13 -12.35 -14.95
C ALA A 151 -19.95 -12.67 -14.05
N VAL A 152 -19.45 -13.91 -14.04
CA VAL A 152 -18.22 -14.29 -13.32
C VAL A 152 -16.99 -13.65 -13.97
N ALA A 153 -16.88 -13.70 -15.30
CA ALA A 153 -15.79 -13.04 -16.04
C ALA A 153 -15.75 -11.52 -15.78
N LEU A 154 -16.93 -10.90 -15.64
CA LEU A 154 -17.08 -9.47 -15.38
C LEU A 154 -16.97 -9.09 -13.90
N GLY A 155 -17.48 -9.94 -13.01
CA GLY A 155 -17.60 -9.69 -11.56
C GLY A 155 -16.26 -9.60 -10.83
N VAL A 156 -15.21 -10.19 -11.41
CA VAL A 156 -13.80 -9.97 -10.98
C VAL A 156 -13.40 -8.52 -11.18
N ARG A 157 -13.75 -7.97 -12.34
CA ARG A 157 -13.28 -6.65 -12.76
C ARG A 157 -13.97 -5.57 -11.95
N TYR A 158 -15.29 -5.68 -11.76
CA TYR A 158 -16.11 -4.71 -11.04
C TYR A 158 -16.12 -4.89 -9.51
N ALA A 159 -15.11 -5.55 -8.92
CA ALA A 159 -14.99 -5.90 -7.50
C ALA A 159 -15.38 -4.74 -6.55
N ASP A 160 -14.91 -3.53 -6.85
CA ASP A 160 -15.30 -2.31 -6.15
C ASP A 160 -16.54 -1.67 -6.78
N GLY A 161 -17.69 -1.95 -6.18
CA GLY A 161 -18.98 -1.35 -6.58
C GLY A 161 -19.09 0.15 -6.31
N ARG A 162 -18.20 0.76 -5.52
CA ARG A 162 -18.31 2.18 -5.10
C ARG A 162 -17.55 3.15 -6.00
N ALA A 163 -16.54 2.69 -6.73
CA ALA A 163 -15.77 3.53 -7.63
C ALA A 163 -16.57 3.84 -8.91
N HIS A 164 -16.55 5.10 -9.35
CA HIS A 164 -17.13 5.48 -10.64
C HIS A 164 -16.35 4.82 -11.78
N ARG A 165 -17.06 4.08 -12.63
CA ARG A 165 -16.48 3.27 -13.70
C ARG A 165 -16.99 3.74 -15.07
N PRO A 166 -16.23 4.59 -15.77
CA PRO A 166 -16.62 5.11 -17.08
C PRO A 166 -16.93 4.00 -18.10
N GLY A 167 -16.22 2.87 -18.02
CA GLY A 167 -16.44 1.70 -18.90
C GLY A 167 -17.82 1.09 -18.77
N LEU A 168 -18.36 0.99 -17.56
CA LEU A 168 -19.70 0.46 -17.31
C LEU A 168 -20.78 1.41 -17.86
N ILE A 169 -20.64 2.71 -17.59
CA ILE A 169 -21.59 3.73 -18.09
C ILE A 169 -21.64 3.76 -19.61
N ALA A 170 -20.48 3.75 -20.28
CA ALA A 170 -20.43 3.72 -21.74
C ALA A 170 -21.08 2.46 -22.32
N THR A 171 -20.89 1.31 -21.67
CA THR A 171 -21.48 0.03 -22.07
C THR A 171 -23.00 0.07 -21.99
N LEU A 172 -23.56 0.55 -20.88
CA LEU A 172 -25.00 0.71 -20.69
C LEU A 172 -25.60 1.74 -21.67
N ALA A 173 -24.88 2.82 -21.94
CA ALA A 173 -25.32 3.82 -22.91
C ALA A 173 -25.45 3.25 -24.32
N PHE A 174 -24.43 2.50 -24.78
CA PHE A 174 -24.46 1.83 -26.09
C PHE A 174 -25.59 0.81 -26.16
N GLU A 175 -25.76 0.03 -25.10
CA GLU A 175 -26.83 -0.97 -25.00
C GLU A 175 -28.23 -0.33 -25.11
N SER A 176 -28.48 0.78 -24.41
CA SER A 176 -29.74 1.53 -24.54
C SER A 176 -29.94 2.14 -25.93
N MET A 177 -28.88 2.65 -26.57
CA MET A 177 -28.96 3.08 -27.97
C MET A 177 -29.33 1.93 -28.91
N PHE A 178 -28.74 0.75 -28.70
CA PHE A 178 -29.04 -0.44 -29.50
C PHE A 178 -30.52 -0.87 -29.36
N LYS A 179 -31.08 -0.84 -28.15
CA LYS A 179 -32.51 -1.14 -27.92
C LYS A 179 -33.41 -0.17 -28.67
N LEU A 180 -33.13 1.12 -28.55
CA LEU A 180 -33.90 2.16 -29.22
C LEU A 180 -33.85 1.98 -30.74
N PHE A 181 -32.67 1.74 -31.29
CA PHE A 181 -32.48 1.44 -32.71
C PHE A 181 -33.28 0.19 -33.13
N ALA A 182 -33.12 -0.93 -32.42
CA ALA A 182 -33.79 -2.18 -32.76
C ALA A 182 -35.32 -2.00 -32.78
N LEU A 183 -35.91 -1.40 -31.75
CA LEU A 183 -37.35 -1.26 -31.65
C LEU A 183 -37.94 -0.25 -32.66
N LEU A 184 -37.23 0.86 -32.93
CA LEU A 184 -37.64 1.81 -33.97
C LEU A 184 -37.57 1.20 -35.37
N VAL A 185 -36.52 0.44 -35.68
CA VAL A 185 -36.38 -0.25 -36.96
C VAL A 185 -37.46 -1.31 -37.12
N VAL A 186 -37.70 -2.13 -36.09
CA VAL A 186 -38.74 -3.18 -36.11
C VAL A 186 -40.14 -2.58 -36.21
N GLY A 187 -40.41 -1.47 -35.51
CA GLY A 187 -41.66 -0.72 -35.63
C GLY A 187 -41.90 -0.11 -37.00
N GLY A 188 -40.89 0.58 -37.55
CA GLY A 188 -40.96 1.13 -38.90
C GLY A 188 -41.11 0.04 -39.95
N ALA A 189 -40.38 -1.06 -39.81
CA ALA A 189 -40.50 -2.25 -40.63
C ALA A 189 -41.93 -2.80 -40.61
N ALA A 190 -42.52 -3.01 -39.43
CA ALA A 190 -43.89 -3.48 -39.30
C ALA A 190 -44.90 -2.53 -39.98
N LEU A 191 -44.73 -1.21 -39.83
CA LEU A 191 -45.56 -0.21 -40.49
C LEU A 191 -45.58 -0.36 -42.02
N PHE A 192 -44.43 -0.60 -42.65
CA PHE A 192 -44.33 -0.70 -44.10
C PHE A 192 -44.60 -2.11 -44.64
N MET A 193 -44.18 -3.16 -43.93
CA MET A 193 -44.35 -4.55 -44.40
C MET A 193 -45.75 -5.10 -44.16
N VAL A 194 -46.42 -4.71 -43.07
CA VAL A 194 -47.77 -5.20 -42.74
C VAL A 194 -48.82 -4.27 -43.33
N PHE A 195 -48.69 -2.96 -43.10
CA PHE A 195 -49.71 -1.99 -43.49
C PHE A 195 -49.42 -1.22 -44.78
N GLY A 196 -48.25 -1.40 -45.41
CA GLY A 196 -47.90 -0.64 -46.62
C GLY A 196 -47.63 0.86 -46.38
N GLY A 197 -47.43 1.28 -45.13
CA GLY A 197 -47.15 2.66 -44.73
C GLY A 197 -48.28 3.31 -43.92
N PHE A 198 -48.15 4.61 -43.64
CA PHE A 198 -49.09 5.35 -42.79
C PHE A 198 -50.53 5.39 -43.33
N GLN A 199 -50.69 5.47 -44.66
CA GLN A 199 -52.02 5.50 -45.27
C GLN A 199 -52.74 4.15 -45.11
N GLY A 200 -52.05 3.04 -45.32
CA GLY A 200 -52.65 1.72 -45.13
C GLY A 200 -52.90 1.40 -43.66
N LEU A 201 -52.07 1.90 -42.73
CA LEU A 201 -52.38 1.82 -41.30
C LEU A 201 -53.66 2.58 -40.96
N SER A 202 -53.83 3.81 -41.47
CA SER A 202 -55.08 4.59 -41.27
C SER A 202 -56.29 3.83 -41.79
N GLN A 203 -56.19 3.28 -42.99
CA GLN A 203 -57.27 2.49 -43.61
C GLN A 203 -57.60 1.24 -42.80
N HIS A 204 -56.59 0.53 -42.29
CA HIS A 204 -56.79 -0.64 -41.44
C HIS A 204 -57.49 -0.27 -40.13
N LEU A 205 -57.08 0.82 -39.49
CA LEU A 205 -57.72 1.32 -38.27
C LEU A 205 -59.17 1.80 -38.49
N GLU A 206 -59.48 2.35 -39.67
CA GLU A 206 -60.85 2.70 -40.06
C GLU A 206 -61.72 1.45 -40.30
N GLN A 207 -61.12 0.35 -40.78
CA GLN A 207 -61.80 -0.94 -40.96
C GLN A 207 -62.00 -1.71 -39.64
N HIS A 208 -61.12 -1.47 -38.67
CA HIS A 208 -61.10 -2.14 -37.36
C HIS A 208 -61.19 -1.12 -36.21
N PRO A 209 -62.33 -0.41 -36.06
CA PRO A 209 -62.51 0.59 -35.01
C PRO A 209 -62.33 0.03 -33.59
N GLU A 210 -62.57 -1.28 -33.41
CA GLU A 210 -62.34 -2.00 -32.15
C GLU A 210 -60.88 -1.91 -31.66
N LEU A 211 -59.90 -1.80 -32.57
CA LEU A 211 -58.49 -1.67 -32.20
C LEU A 211 -58.19 -0.33 -31.53
N ILE A 212 -58.88 0.74 -31.96
CA ILE A 212 -58.78 2.06 -31.32
C ILE A 212 -59.58 2.05 -30.02
N GLU A 213 -60.79 1.49 -30.03
CA GLU A 213 -61.66 1.43 -28.84
C GLU A 213 -60.95 0.72 -27.68
N ASN A 214 -60.35 -0.45 -27.94
CA ASN A 214 -59.55 -1.20 -26.97
C ASN A 214 -58.36 -0.41 -26.43
N MET A 215 -57.76 0.48 -27.23
CA MET A 215 -56.69 1.36 -26.76
C MET A 215 -57.21 2.47 -25.85
N THR A 216 -58.47 2.89 -26.03
CA THR A 216 -59.08 4.01 -25.30
C THR A 216 -59.97 3.61 -24.12
N ASN A 217 -60.23 2.32 -23.91
CA ASN A 217 -61.16 1.86 -22.89
C ASN A 217 -60.58 0.72 -22.05
N PRO A 218 -60.21 0.96 -20.77
CA PRO A 218 -60.26 2.24 -20.05
C PRO A 218 -59.04 3.12 -20.33
N VAL A 219 -59.23 4.44 -20.47
CA VAL A 219 -58.15 5.44 -20.38
C VAL A 219 -58.15 6.04 -18.98
N MET A 220 -57.00 5.98 -18.32
CA MET A 220 -56.85 6.32 -16.91
C MET A 220 -57.81 5.53 -16.03
N GLY A 221 -57.80 4.20 -16.17
CA GLY A 221 -58.59 3.30 -15.34
C GLY A 221 -58.21 3.35 -13.86
N GLU A 222 -58.92 2.60 -13.02
CA GLU A 222 -58.77 2.65 -11.55
C GLU A 222 -57.34 2.39 -11.06
N SER A 223 -56.56 1.59 -11.80
CA SER A 223 -55.18 1.26 -11.45
C SER A 223 -54.15 2.27 -11.99
N TRP A 224 -54.52 3.22 -12.85
CA TRP A 224 -53.57 4.11 -13.54
C TRP A 224 -52.69 4.91 -12.57
N ILE A 225 -53.30 5.57 -11.57
CA ILE A 225 -52.56 6.35 -10.56
C ILE A 225 -51.62 5.45 -9.76
N SER A 226 -52.07 4.24 -9.40
CA SER A 226 -51.25 3.29 -8.66
C SER A 226 -50.02 2.84 -9.46
N LEU A 227 -50.17 2.65 -10.78
CA LEU A 227 -49.08 2.27 -11.68
C LEU A 227 -48.06 3.41 -11.83
N VAL A 228 -48.54 4.65 -12.03
CA VAL A 228 -47.68 5.85 -12.04
C VAL A 228 -46.89 5.94 -10.73
N PHE A 229 -47.54 5.72 -9.58
CA PHE A 229 -46.90 5.76 -8.26
C PHE A 229 -45.82 4.68 -8.07
N VAL A 230 -46.14 3.42 -8.38
CA VAL A 230 -45.20 2.30 -8.24
C VAL A 230 -43.98 2.49 -9.14
N THR A 231 -44.18 2.95 -10.37
CA THR A 231 -43.10 3.14 -11.34
C THR A 231 -42.28 4.40 -11.09
N PHE A 232 -42.91 5.45 -10.55
CA PHE A 232 -42.22 6.61 -9.99
C PHE A 232 -41.21 6.20 -8.90
N CYS A 233 -41.62 5.33 -7.98
CA CYS A 233 -40.77 4.77 -6.93
C CYS A 233 -39.64 3.91 -7.54
N ALA A 234 -40.00 3.01 -8.45
CA ALA A 234 -39.06 2.08 -9.07
C ALA A 234 -37.95 2.78 -9.86
N ALA A 235 -38.21 3.98 -10.39
CA ALA A 235 -37.25 4.78 -11.15
C ALA A 235 -35.93 5.07 -10.41
N PHE A 236 -35.92 5.06 -9.06
CA PHE A 236 -34.72 5.33 -8.27
C PHE A 236 -34.53 4.42 -7.04
N LEU A 237 -35.57 3.72 -6.57
CA LEU A 237 -35.47 2.83 -5.42
C LEU A 237 -35.01 1.40 -5.77
N LEU A 238 -35.13 1.00 -7.04
CA LEU A 238 -34.56 -0.28 -7.48
C LEU A 238 -33.04 -0.27 -7.27
N PRO A 239 -32.44 -1.30 -6.65
CA PRO A 239 -30.99 -1.37 -6.42
C PRO A 239 -30.14 -1.04 -7.65
N ARG A 240 -30.51 -1.56 -8.83
CA ARG A 240 -29.83 -1.23 -10.10
C ARG A 240 -29.97 0.24 -10.50
N GLN A 241 -31.15 0.83 -10.31
CA GLN A 241 -31.41 2.22 -10.67
C GLN A 241 -30.69 3.16 -9.71
N PHE A 242 -30.77 2.87 -8.40
CA PHE A 242 -30.02 3.60 -7.39
C PHE A 242 -28.51 3.57 -7.69
N PHE A 243 -27.99 2.40 -8.05
CA PHE A 243 -26.59 2.21 -8.39
C PHE A 243 -26.16 3.06 -9.61
N VAL A 244 -26.89 2.99 -10.72
CA VAL A 244 -26.55 3.76 -11.92
C VAL A 244 -26.80 5.26 -11.73
N ALA A 245 -27.92 5.64 -11.10
CA ALA A 245 -28.31 7.03 -10.92
C ALA A 245 -27.43 7.80 -9.93
N PHE A 246 -27.05 7.18 -8.82
CA PHE A 246 -26.36 7.89 -7.74
C PHE A 246 -24.90 7.47 -7.59
N VAL A 247 -24.61 6.17 -7.59
CA VAL A 247 -23.25 5.65 -7.31
C VAL A 247 -22.33 5.82 -8.52
N GLN A 248 -22.83 5.53 -9.72
CA GLN A 248 -22.04 5.61 -10.97
C GLN A 248 -22.15 6.97 -11.67
N ARG A 249 -22.56 8.02 -10.96
CA ARG A 249 -22.75 9.35 -11.54
C ARG A 249 -21.39 10.03 -11.82
N PRO A 250 -21.14 10.52 -13.05
CA PRO A 250 -19.84 11.13 -13.38
C PRO A 250 -19.68 12.57 -12.84
N GLY A 251 -20.76 13.24 -12.45
CA GLY A 251 -20.68 14.59 -11.88
C GLY A 251 -22.04 15.25 -11.62
N PRO A 252 -22.03 16.45 -10.98
CA PRO A 252 -23.24 17.10 -10.49
C PRO A 252 -24.18 17.62 -11.60
N ARG A 253 -23.64 17.95 -12.78
CA ARG A 253 -24.44 18.45 -13.92
C ARG A 253 -25.19 17.34 -14.68
N SER A 254 -24.87 16.07 -14.44
CA SER A 254 -25.43 14.94 -15.19
C SER A 254 -26.93 14.76 -14.94
N LEU A 255 -27.39 14.94 -13.69
CA LEU A 255 -28.81 14.87 -13.34
C LEU A 255 -29.67 15.95 -14.02
N LYS A 256 -29.10 17.15 -14.27
CA LYS A 256 -29.81 18.20 -15.01
C LYS A 256 -30.12 17.80 -16.45
N THR A 257 -29.24 17.01 -17.05
CA THR A 257 -29.43 16.51 -18.43
C THR A 257 -30.40 15.32 -18.44
N ALA A 258 -30.25 14.41 -17.48
CA ALA A 258 -31.14 13.25 -17.31
C ALA A 258 -32.61 13.65 -17.17
N ARG A 259 -32.90 14.80 -16.53
CA ARG A 259 -34.26 15.33 -16.32
C ARG A 259 -35.13 15.40 -17.58
N TRP A 260 -34.55 15.67 -18.74
CA TRP A 260 -35.29 15.72 -20.02
C TRP A 260 -34.85 14.61 -20.98
N ALA A 261 -33.59 14.19 -20.93
CA ALA A 261 -33.06 13.19 -21.86
C ALA A 261 -33.63 11.79 -21.61
N LEU A 262 -33.82 11.39 -20.34
CA LEU A 262 -34.42 10.08 -20.02
C LEU A 262 -35.90 10.01 -20.40
N PRO A 263 -36.76 11.02 -20.08
CA PRO A 263 -38.13 11.05 -20.59
C PRO A 263 -38.22 11.03 -22.12
N LEU A 264 -37.33 11.76 -22.82
CA LEU A 264 -37.29 11.73 -24.28
C LEU A 264 -36.93 10.34 -24.82
N TYR A 265 -35.95 9.67 -24.20
CA TYR A 265 -35.61 8.28 -24.53
C TYR A 265 -36.79 7.33 -24.31
N LEU A 266 -37.48 7.43 -23.17
CA LEU A 266 -38.64 6.58 -22.86
C LEU A 266 -39.83 6.87 -23.77
N PHE A 267 -40.04 8.12 -24.16
CA PHE A 267 -41.06 8.46 -25.13
C PHE A 267 -40.76 7.84 -26.50
N THR A 268 -39.54 8.05 -27.00
CA THR A 268 -39.12 7.58 -28.34
C THR A 268 -39.13 6.06 -28.47
N ILE A 269 -38.69 5.32 -27.44
CA ILE A 269 -38.70 3.85 -27.47
C ILE A 269 -40.13 3.28 -27.46
N ASN A 270 -41.14 4.01 -26.97
CA ASN A 270 -42.52 3.52 -26.93
C ASN A 270 -43.37 3.91 -28.15
N LEU A 271 -42.89 4.79 -29.03
CA LEU A 271 -43.62 5.17 -30.26
C LEU A 271 -44.01 3.95 -31.13
N PRO A 272 -43.15 2.92 -31.31
CA PRO A 272 -43.50 1.72 -32.06
C PRO A 272 -44.59 0.83 -31.44
N VAL A 273 -44.85 0.94 -30.14
CA VAL A 273 -45.62 -0.08 -29.39
C VAL A 273 -47.02 -0.31 -29.96
N PRO A 274 -47.85 0.73 -30.23
CA PRO A 274 -49.17 0.52 -30.84
C PRO A 274 -49.10 -0.11 -32.24
N ILE A 275 -48.12 0.30 -33.04
CA ILE A 275 -47.92 -0.25 -34.40
C ILE A 275 -47.59 -1.74 -34.32
N LEU A 276 -46.69 -2.12 -33.40
CA LEU A 276 -46.28 -3.50 -33.20
C LEU A 276 -47.42 -4.35 -32.62
N LEU A 277 -48.25 -3.76 -31.76
CA LEU A 277 -49.46 -4.42 -31.25
C LEU A 277 -50.41 -4.77 -32.38
N TRP A 278 -50.79 -3.79 -33.20
CA TRP A 278 -51.73 -3.99 -34.30
C TRP A 278 -51.17 -4.89 -35.40
N ALA A 279 -49.89 -4.73 -35.76
CA ALA A 279 -49.23 -5.59 -36.73
C ALA A 279 -49.14 -7.04 -36.23
N GLY A 280 -48.87 -7.23 -34.94
CA GLY A 280 -48.84 -8.55 -34.32
C GLY A 280 -50.21 -9.19 -34.23
N SER A 281 -51.27 -8.43 -33.90
CA SER A 281 -52.63 -8.98 -33.85
C SER A 281 -53.14 -9.45 -35.21
N GLU A 282 -52.72 -8.79 -36.29
CA GLU A 282 -53.06 -9.19 -37.65
C GLU A 282 -52.36 -10.50 -38.08
N LEU A 283 -51.14 -10.70 -37.60
CA LEU A 283 -50.25 -11.77 -38.06
C LEU A 283 -50.18 -12.99 -37.14
N ALA A 284 -50.59 -12.84 -35.87
CA ALA A 284 -50.47 -13.89 -34.86
C ALA A 284 -51.51 -14.99 -35.04
N THR A 285 -51.09 -16.24 -34.80
CA THR A 285 -52.02 -17.35 -34.69
C THR A 285 -52.74 -17.34 -33.33
N PRO A 286 -53.98 -17.86 -33.25
CA PRO A 286 -54.71 -17.95 -31.99
C PRO A 286 -53.92 -18.68 -30.91
N GLY A 287 -53.81 -18.08 -29.72
CA GLY A 287 -53.10 -18.66 -28.58
C GLY A 287 -51.69 -18.13 -28.33
N ILE A 288 -51.08 -17.38 -29.27
CA ILE A 288 -49.82 -16.70 -28.99
C ILE A 288 -50.08 -15.48 -28.10
N ARG A 289 -49.27 -15.33 -27.04
CA ARG A 289 -49.39 -14.20 -26.13
C ARG A 289 -48.99 -12.88 -26.81
N PRO A 290 -49.71 -11.78 -26.54
CA PRO A 290 -49.40 -10.46 -27.10
C PRO A 290 -48.00 -9.93 -26.76
N ASP A 291 -47.35 -10.42 -25.70
CA ASP A 291 -45.95 -10.10 -25.36
C ASP A 291 -44.96 -10.40 -26.51
N LEU A 292 -45.27 -11.37 -27.36
CA LEU A 292 -44.39 -11.84 -28.43
C LEU A 292 -44.70 -11.21 -29.79
N TYR A 293 -45.71 -10.32 -29.85
CA TYR A 293 -46.14 -9.67 -31.10
C TYR A 293 -45.03 -8.85 -31.76
N VAL A 294 -44.04 -8.38 -31.01
CA VAL A 294 -42.87 -7.69 -31.57
C VAL A 294 -42.06 -8.58 -32.51
N LEU A 295 -41.95 -9.87 -32.22
CA LEU A 295 -41.27 -10.84 -33.10
C LEU A 295 -42.16 -11.21 -34.29
N ILE A 296 -43.46 -11.37 -34.04
CA ILE A 296 -44.45 -11.77 -35.06
C ILE A 296 -44.67 -10.67 -36.09
N ALA A 297 -44.69 -9.41 -35.67
CA ALA A 297 -44.93 -8.25 -36.54
C ALA A 297 -43.91 -8.13 -37.69
N VAL A 298 -42.73 -8.75 -37.54
CA VAL A 298 -41.67 -8.79 -38.56
C VAL A 298 -41.36 -10.21 -39.00
N GLN A 299 -42.30 -11.14 -38.85
CA GLN A 299 -42.05 -12.55 -39.09
C GLN A 299 -41.64 -12.87 -40.53
N SER A 300 -42.03 -12.03 -41.48
CA SER A 300 -41.67 -12.11 -42.90
C SER A 300 -40.18 -11.91 -43.18
N SER A 301 -39.41 -11.36 -42.23
CA SER A 301 -37.97 -11.11 -42.37
C SER A 301 -37.18 -11.72 -41.20
N PRO A 302 -36.45 -12.83 -41.42
CA PRO A 302 -35.63 -13.45 -40.38
C PRO A 302 -34.60 -12.49 -39.77
N ALA A 303 -34.03 -11.59 -40.58
CA ALA A 303 -33.05 -10.62 -40.10
C ALA A 303 -33.65 -9.63 -39.09
N LEU A 304 -34.89 -9.20 -39.30
CA LEU A 304 -35.59 -8.28 -38.40
C LEU A 304 -36.12 -8.97 -37.15
N GLN A 305 -36.58 -10.23 -37.27
CA GLN A 305 -36.89 -11.06 -36.09
C GLN A 305 -35.66 -11.22 -35.20
N VAL A 306 -34.50 -11.54 -35.79
CA VAL A 306 -33.23 -11.65 -35.04
C VAL A 306 -32.83 -10.31 -34.42
N LEU A 307 -33.02 -9.19 -35.12
CA LEU A 307 -32.75 -7.86 -34.56
C LEU A 307 -33.63 -7.56 -33.33
N ALA A 308 -34.93 -7.83 -33.42
CA ALA A 308 -35.87 -7.67 -32.31
C ALA A 308 -35.48 -8.56 -31.11
N PHE A 309 -35.14 -9.82 -31.38
CA PHE A 309 -34.69 -10.78 -30.36
C PHE A 309 -33.37 -10.35 -29.70
N LEU A 310 -32.38 -9.90 -30.49
CA LEU A 310 -31.12 -9.37 -29.95
C LEU A 310 -31.36 -8.14 -29.07
N GLY A 311 -32.31 -7.27 -29.43
CA GLY A 311 -32.76 -6.18 -28.56
C GLY A 311 -33.26 -6.68 -27.21
N ALA A 312 -34.16 -7.68 -27.23
CA ALA A 312 -34.74 -8.28 -26.02
C ALA A 312 -33.69 -8.99 -25.15
N VAL A 313 -32.78 -9.76 -25.74
CA VAL A 313 -31.66 -10.42 -25.04
C VAL A 313 -30.73 -9.40 -24.43
N SER A 314 -30.40 -8.34 -25.16
CA SER A 314 -29.56 -7.25 -24.66
C SER A 314 -30.20 -6.63 -23.40
N ALA A 315 -31.49 -6.28 -23.48
CA ALA A 315 -32.21 -5.66 -22.37
C ALA A 315 -32.33 -6.56 -21.13
N ALA A 316 -32.56 -7.86 -21.31
CA ALA A 316 -32.57 -8.84 -20.23
C ALA A 316 -31.18 -8.95 -19.58
N SER A 317 -30.14 -9.04 -20.42
CA SER A 317 -28.76 -9.24 -20.00
C SER A 317 -28.27 -8.13 -19.08
N ALA A 318 -28.44 -6.87 -19.50
CA ALA A 318 -27.99 -5.74 -18.71
C ALA A 318 -28.81 -5.55 -17.44
N MET A 319 -30.13 -5.80 -17.49
CA MET A 319 -30.95 -5.80 -16.29
C MET A 319 -30.39 -6.79 -15.26
N ILE A 320 -30.20 -8.06 -15.65
CA ILE A 320 -29.79 -9.13 -14.73
C ILE A 320 -28.38 -8.83 -14.19
N LEU A 321 -27.45 -8.48 -15.08
CA LEU A 321 -26.06 -8.21 -14.70
C LEU A 321 -25.96 -7.04 -13.71
N VAL A 322 -26.54 -5.88 -14.03
CA VAL A 322 -26.44 -4.69 -13.17
C VAL A 322 -27.19 -4.89 -11.85
N SER A 323 -28.36 -5.55 -11.88
CA SER A 323 -29.09 -5.91 -10.67
C SER A 323 -28.27 -6.84 -9.78
N SER A 324 -27.65 -7.90 -10.34
CA SER A 324 -26.83 -8.83 -9.56
C SER A 324 -25.57 -8.17 -9.01
N ILE A 325 -24.93 -7.25 -9.74
CA ILE A 325 -23.79 -6.47 -9.24
C ILE A 325 -24.21 -5.58 -8.05
N ALA A 326 -25.32 -4.85 -8.19
CA ALA A 326 -25.85 -3.97 -7.13
C ALA A 326 -26.24 -4.76 -5.87
N LEU A 327 -26.99 -5.86 -6.04
CA LEU A 327 -27.40 -6.73 -4.94
C LEU A 327 -26.22 -7.42 -4.26
N SER A 328 -25.24 -7.88 -5.05
CA SER A 328 -24.04 -8.53 -4.50
C SER A 328 -23.23 -7.59 -3.61
N GLY A 329 -23.15 -6.30 -3.96
CA GLY A 329 -22.54 -5.29 -3.08
C GLY A 329 -23.26 -5.15 -1.74
N MET A 330 -24.60 -5.11 -1.76
CA MET A 330 -25.42 -5.05 -0.54
C MET A 330 -25.25 -6.29 0.33
N VAL A 331 -25.34 -7.48 -0.28
CA VAL A 331 -25.17 -8.77 0.40
C VAL A 331 -23.78 -8.89 1.01
N ALA A 332 -22.73 -8.63 0.22
CA ALA A 332 -21.35 -8.69 0.69
C ALA A 332 -21.13 -7.79 1.91
N HIS A 333 -21.76 -6.61 1.94
CA HIS A 333 -21.53 -5.65 3.00
C HIS A 333 -22.27 -5.97 4.32
N TYR A 334 -23.54 -6.38 4.22
CA TYR A 334 -24.42 -6.52 5.39
C TYR A 334 -24.62 -7.96 5.86
N LEU A 335 -24.52 -8.96 4.97
CA LEU A 335 -24.82 -10.35 5.30
C LEU A 335 -23.56 -11.19 5.62
N VAL A 336 -22.34 -10.65 5.50
CA VAL A 336 -21.11 -11.49 5.46
C VAL A 336 -20.22 -11.55 6.72
N PRO A 337 -19.86 -10.50 7.49
CA PRO A 337 -18.69 -10.66 8.38
C PRO A 337 -19.00 -10.78 9.90
N PRO A 338 -18.21 -11.53 10.72
CA PRO A 338 -16.96 -12.26 10.45
C PRO A 338 -17.03 -13.77 10.82
N LEU A 339 -17.16 -14.66 9.84
CA LEU A 339 -17.06 -16.13 10.05
C LEU A 339 -15.86 -16.78 9.33
N PHE A 340 -14.98 -15.98 8.71
CA PHE A 340 -13.81 -16.49 8.00
C PHE A 340 -12.56 -15.72 8.45
N LEU A 341 -11.93 -16.17 9.54
CA LEU A 341 -10.58 -15.75 9.91
C LEU A 341 -9.61 -16.91 9.62
N PRO A 342 -8.94 -16.85 8.47
CA PRO A 342 -7.49 -17.07 8.44
C PRO A 342 -6.78 -16.03 7.53
N SER A 343 -5.45 -16.15 7.44
CA SER A 343 -4.45 -15.20 6.90
C SER A 343 -4.89 -14.15 5.85
N PRO A 344 -4.28 -12.94 5.87
CA PRO A 344 -4.66 -11.78 5.05
C PRO A 344 -4.71 -12.05 3.55
N GLN A 345 -3.79 -12.87 3.01
CA GLN A 345 -3.81 -13.27 1.59
C GLN A 345 -5.06 -14.07 1.20
N SER A 346 -5.61 -14.87 2.11
CA SER A 346 -6.77 -15.73 1.82
C SER A 346 -8.10 -14.97 1.87
N LEU A 347 -8.18 -13.86 2.62
CA LEU A 347 -9.40 -13.07 2.80
C LEU A 347 -9.92 -12.46 1.51
N LEU A 348 -9.05 -12.22 0.54
CA LEU A 348 -9.31 -11.42 -0.64
C LEU A 348 -9.73 -12.22 -1.84
N THR A 349 -9.02 -13.32 -2.07
CA THR A 349 -9.50 -14.38 -2.94
C THR A 349 -10.87 -14.82 -2.44
N ARG A 350 -11.06 -14.98 -1.12
CA ARG A 350 -12.36 -15.30 -0.54
C ARG A 350 -13.41 -14.21 -0.73
N TRP A 351 -13.08 -12.92 -0.60
CA TRP A 351 -14.04 -11.82 -0.80
C TRP A 351 -14.46 -11.70 -2.26
N ALA A 352 -13.51 -11.76 -3.19
CA ALA A 352 -13.78 -11.74 -4.62
C ALA A 352 -14.57 -12.99 -5.06
N VAL A 353 -14.20 -14.17 -4.56
CA VAL A 353 -14.95 -15.42 -4.79
C VAL A 353 -16.36 -15.30 -4.20
N PHE A 354 -16.51 -14.79 -2.98
CA PHE A 354 -17.81 -14.61 -2.34
C PHE A 354 -18.73 -13.70 -3.14
N ARG A 355 -18.20 -12.59 -3.66
CA ARG A 355 -18.98 -11.67 -4.48
C ARG A 355 -19.43 -12.35 -5.78
N ARG A 356 -18.56 -13.13 -6.41
CA ARG A 356 -18.89 -13.94 -7.61
C ARG A 356 -19.94 -15.01 -7.30
N THR A 357 -19.79 -15.75 -6.21
CA THR A 357 -20.77 -16.77 -5.80
C THR A 357 -22.11 -16.15 -5.46
N THR A 358 -22.13 -14.95 -4.87
CA THR A 358 -23.37 -14.21 -4.62
C THR A 358 -24.05 -13.76 -5.91
N ILE A 359 -23.30 -13.23 -6.89
CA ILE A 359 -23.83 -12.86 -8.21
C ILE A 359 -24.47 -14.09 -8.88
N VAL A 360 -23.75 -15.21 -8.91
CA VAL A 360 -24.25 -16.47 -9.46
C VAL A 360 -25.47 -16.96 -8.67
N GLY A 361 -25.42 -16.90 -7.33
CA GLY A 361 -26.52 -17.31 -6.46
C GLY A 361 -27.81 -16.53 -6.70
N VAL A 362 -27.72 -15.20 -6.94
CA VAL A 362 -28.88 -14.38 -7.28
C VAL A 362 -29.47 -14.77 -8.64
N ILE A 363 -28.63 -15.04 -9.65
CA ILE A 363 -29.10 -15.47 -10.97
C ILE A 363 -29.75 -16.86 -10.88
N LEU A 364 -29.14 -17.81 -10.16
CA LEU A 364 -29.69 -19.14 -9.94
C LEU A 364 -30.98 -19.12 -9.12
N ALA A 365 -31.11 -18.23 -8.13
CA ALA A 365 -32.36 -18.03 -7.41
C ALA A 365 -33.46 -17.49 -8.35
N GLY A 366 -33.13 -16.56 -9.26
CA GLY A 366 -34.05 -16.12 -10.30
C GLY A 366 -34.46 -17.24 -11.26
N LEU A 367 -33.52 -18.13 -11.62
CA LEU A 367 -33.80 -19.32 -12.43
C LEU A 367 -34.71 -20.32 -11.69
N LEU A 368 -34.49 -20.53 -10.38
CA LEU A 368 -35.38 -21.36 -9.56
C LEU A 368 -36.81 -20.81 -9.56
N ILE A 369 -36.95 -19.49 -9.38
CA ILE A 369 -38.26 -18.83 -9.46
C ILE A 369 -38.89 -19.01 -10.85
N HIS A 370 -38.10 -18.92 -11.93
CA HIS A 370 -38.57 -19.15 -13.29
C HIS A 370 -39.24 -20.53 -13.48
N PHE A 371 -38.68 -21.60 -12.91
CA PHE A 371 -39.28 -22.96 -12.98
C PHE A 371 -40.53 -23.11 -12.12
N THR A 372 -40.59 -22.44 -10.97
CA THR A 372 -41.74 -22.56 -10.06
C THR A 372 -42.96 -21.75 -10.49
N LEU A 373 -42.80 -20.78 -11.40
CA LEU A 373 -43.87 -19.87 -11.79
C LEU A 373 -44.74 -20.43 -12.93
N PRO A 374 -46.08 -20.45 -12.79
CA PRO A 374 -46.98 -20.84 -13.87
C PRO A 374 -46.75 -20.03 -15.15
N ARG A 375 -46.77 -20.69 -16.31
CA ARG A 375 -46.59 -20.05 -17.64
C ARG A 375 -47.75 -19.16 -18.08
N THR A 376 -48.91 -19.32 -17.46
CA THR A 376 -50.11 -18.52 -17.70
C THR A 376 -50.03 -17.09 -17.15
N ARG A 377 -49.08 -16.79 -16.25
CA ARG A 377 -48.91 -15.44 -15.72
C ARG A 377 -48.28 -14.51 -16.76
N SER A 378 -48.86 -13.32 -16.91
CA SER A 378 -48.33 -12.28 -17.78
C SER A 378 -46.93 -11.87 -17.34
N LEU A 379 -46.08 -11.51 -18.30
CA LEU A 379 -44.79 -10.88 -18.04
C LEU A 379 -44.96 -9.61 -17.18
N VAL A 380 -46.12 -8.95 -17.30
CA VAL A 380 -46.44 -7.72 -16.62
C VAL A 380 -46.55 -7.93 -15.09
N ASP A 381 -47.26 -8.96 -14.67
CA ASP A 381 -47.53 -9.16 -13.23
C ASP A 381 -46.25 -9.46 -12.44
N LEU A 382 -45.29 -10.15 -13.06
CA LEU A 382 -43.99 -10.46 -12.46
C LEU A 382 -43.16 -9.20 -12.17
N GLY A 383 -43.18 -8.22 -13.07
CA GLY A 383 -42.44 -6.97 -12.85
C GLY A 383 -43.13 -6.01 -11.89
N LEU A 384 -44.47 -5.93 -11.93
CA LEU A 384 -45.21 -5.13 -10.95
C LEU A 384 -45.01 -5.63 -9.53
N ALA A 385 -44.91 -6.95 -9.33
CA ALA A 385 -44.61 -7.52 -8.01
C ALA A 385 -43.30 -6.99 -7.44
N SER A 386 -42.25 -6.93 -8.25
CA SER A 386 -40.95 -6.39 -7.84
C SER A 386 -40.95 -4.88 -7.68
N PHE A 387 -41.72 -4.15 -8.49
CA PHE A 387 -41.84 -2.70 -8.34
C PHE A 387 -42.64 -2.33 -7.08
N LEU A 388 -43.68 -3.08 -6.72
CA LEU A 388 -44.40 -2.91 -5.47
C LEU A 388 -43.50 -3.21 -4.26
N ALA A 389 -42.61 -4.21 -4.33
CA ALA A 389 -41.67 -4.46 -3.25
C ALA A 389 -40.85 -3.20 -2.90
N VAL A 390 -40.34 -2.48 -3.91
CA VAL A 390 -39.47 -1.32 -3.67
C VAL A 390 -40.19 -0.06 -3.19
N THR A 391 -41.51 0.06 -3.37
CA THR A 391 -42.27 1.23 -2.87
C THR A 391 -42.22 1.34 -1.34
N HIS A 392 -42.06 0.21 -0.65
CA HIS A 392 -41.91 0.16 0.81
C HIS A 392 -40.62 0.85 1.29
N LEU A 393 -39.62 1.07 0.42
CA LEU A 393 -38.45 1.87 0.79
C LEU A 393 -38.73 3.38 0.76
N LEU A 394 -39.79 3.84 0.09
CA LEU A 394 -40.06 5.27 -0.08
C LEU A 394 -40.27 6.01 1.25
N PRO A 395 -41.10 5.55 2.21
CA PRO A 395 -41.32 6.30 3.45
C PRO A 395 -40.06 6.44 4.29
N GLY A 396 -39.22 5.40 4.34
CA GLY A 396 -37.91 5.46 5.00
C GLY A 396 -36.97 6.46 4.32
N LEU A 397 -36.96 6.51 2.98
CA LEU A 397 -36.17 7.51 2.25
C LEU A 397 -36.66 8.93 2.51
N LEU A 398 -37.96 9.18 2.44
CA LEU A 398 -38.55 10.49 2.75
C LEU A 398 -38.27 10.87 4.21
N GLY A 399 -38.29 9.89 5.12
CA GLY A 399 -37.87 10.04 6.49
C GLY A 399 -36.40 10.43 6.65
N ALA A 400 -35.54 9.89 5.79
CA ALA A 400 -34.13 10.24 5.74
C ALA A 400 -33.89 11.70 5.32
N LEU A 401 -34.62 12.16 4.29
CA LEU A 401 -34.44 13.48 3.68
C LEU A 401 -35.16 14.61 4.44
N PHE A 402 -36.40 14.39 4.85
CA PHE A 402 -37.30 15.47 5.28
C PHE A 402 -37.74 15.39 6.74
N TRP A 403 -37.74 14.19 7.35
CA TRP A 403 -38.32 14.00 8.68
C TRP A 403 -37.29 13.69 9.76
N ARG A 404 -36.90 14.72 10.52
CA ARG A 404 -35.92 14.60 11.63
C ARG A 404 -36.34 13.57 12.69
N ARG A 405 -37.65 13.38 12.93
CA ARG A 405 -38.17 12.47 13.97
C ARG A 405 -38.24 11.00 13.53
N ALA A 406 -37.99 10.67 12.27
CA ALA A 406 -37.98 9.27 11.82
C ALA A 406 -36.90 8.46 12.58
N THR A 407 -37.28 7.29 13.11
CA THR A 407 -36.43 6.40 13.92
C THR A 407 -36.10 5.10 13.18
N ARG A 408 -35.04 4.39 13.58
CA ARG A 408 -34.72 3.06 13.01
C ARG A 408 -35.85 2.05 13.23
N GLU A 409 -36.47 2.09 14.41
CA GLU A 409 -37.52 1.14 14.81
C GLU A 409 -38.74 1.33 13.90
N GLY A 410 -39.10 2.58 13.60
CA GLY A 410 -40.17 2.87 12.66
C GLY A 410 -39.91 2.28 11.28
N VAL A 411 -38.69 2.45 10.75
CA VAL A 411 -38.36 1.90 9.42
C VAL A 411 -38.36 0.38 9.45
N LEU A 412 -37.80 -0.25 10.49
CA LEU A 412 -37.71 -1.70 10.58
C LEU A 412 -39.10 -2.35 10.69
N TRP A 413 -39.95 -1.87 11.59
CA TRP A 413 -41.31 -2.38 11.75
C TRP A 413 -42.18 -2.08 10.55
N GLY A 414 -42.04 -0.88 9.96
CA GLY A 414 -42.65 -0.56 8.68
C GLY A 414 -42.28 -1.60 7.63
N LEU A 415 -40.98 -1.81 7.41
CA LEU A 415 -40.46 -2.76 6.41
C LEU A 415 -40.92 -4.20 6.65
N ILE A 416 -40.99 -4.66 7.91
CA ILE A 416 -41.52 -5.99 8.26
C ILE A 416 -42.98 -6.12 7.82
N VAL A 417 -43.81 -5.13 8.14
CA VAL A 417 -45.23 -5.12 7.75
C VAL A 417 -45.39 -5.03 6.24
N GLY A 418 -44.60 -4.19 5.57
CA GLY A 418 -44.58 -4.08 4.11
C GLY A 418 -44.10 -5.36 3.42
N ALA A 419 -43.11 -6.05 3.99
CA ALA A 419 -42.64 -7.33 3.47
C ALA A 419 -43.68 -8.43 3.65
N ALA A 420 -44.38 -8.46 4.79
CA ALA A 420 -45.47 -9.40 5.04
C ALA A 420 -46.67 -9.14 4.10
N SER A 421 -47.08 -7.87 3.94
CA SER A 421 -48.18 -7.50 3.03
C SER A 421 -47.81 -7.80 1.57
N TRP A 422 -46.59 -7.49 1.14
CA TRP A 422 -46.11 -7.85 -0.19
C TRP A 422 -46.08 -9.37 -0.39
N ALA A 423 -45.60 -10.14 0.59
CA ALA A 423 -45.54 -11.59 0.50
C ALA A 423 -46.94 -12.19 0.31
N VAL A 424 -47.91 -11.77 1.12
CA VAL A 424 -49.29 -12.30 1.12
C VAL A 424 -50.11 -11.80 -0.07
N LEU A 425 -50.08 -10.49 -0.34
CA LEU A 425 -50.96 -9.88 -1.33
C LEU A 425 -50.42 -9.96 -2.75
N THR A 426 -49.12 -10.18 -2.93
CA THR A 426 -48.48 -10.09 -4.24
C THR A 426 -47.56 -11.27 -4.57
N ALA A 427 -46.67 -11.68 -3.66
CA ALA A 427 -45.74 -12.77 -3.96
C ALA A 427 -46.42 -14.14 -3.99
N THR A 428 -47.24 -14.52 -3.00
CA THR A 428 -47.90 -15.83 -2.95
C THR A 428 -48.88 -16.08 -4.10
N PRO A 429 -49.70 -15.10 -4.56
CA PRO A 429 -50.55 -15.28 -5.73
C PRO A 429 -49.79 -15.61 -7.02
N LEU A 430 -48.52 -15.18 -7.17
CA LEU A 430 -47.71 -15.51 -8.34
C LEU A 430 -47.47 -17.03 -8.47
N PHE A 431 -47.38 -17.74 -7.34
CA PHE A 431 -47.23 -19.19 -7.29
C PHE A 431 -48.56 -19.96 -7.38
N GLY A 432 -49.67 -19.25 -7.63
CA GLY A 432 -51.00 -19.86 -7.69
C GLY A 432 -51.62 -20.13 -6.31
N VAL A 433 -50.97 -19.71 -5.22
CA VAL A 433 -51.54 -19.82 -3.87
C VAL A 433 -52.51 -18.66 -3.64
N GLN A 434 -53.80 -18.97 -3.54
CA GLN A 434 -54.82 -17.99 -3.21
C GLN A 434 -54.97 -17.87 -1.69
N VAL A 435 -54.81 -16.65 -1.18
CA VAL A 435 -55.12 -16.30 0.21
C VAL A 435 -56.39 -15.47 0.19
N ASP A 436 -57.41 -15.87 0.95
CA ASP A 436 -58.63 -15.08 1.05
C ASP A 436 -58.37 -13.81 1.87
N VAL A 437 -58.33 -12.68 1.16
CA VAL A 437 -58.14 -11.34 1.72
C VAL A 437 -59.33 -10.44 1.39
N SER A 438 -60.45 -11.02 0.92
CA SER A 438 -61.66 -10.27 0.52
C SER A 438 -62.19 -9.38 1.66
N GLY A 439 -62.22 -9.91 2.90
CA GLY A 439 -62.61 -9.15 4.09
C GLY A 439 -61.70 -7.96 4.38
N LEU A 440 -60.41 -8.06 4.06
CA LEU A 440 -59.45 -6.96 4.21
C LEU A 440 -59.70 -5.86 3.17
N TYR A 441 -59.95 -6.22 1.91
CA TYR A 441 -60.32 -5.24 0.88
C TYR A 441 -61.65 -4.54 1.20
N ALA A 442 -62.65 -5.30 1.65
CA ALA A 442 -63.95 -4.78 2.03
C ALA A 442 -63.86 -3.78 3.21
N LEU A 443 -62.99 -4.04 4.20
CA LEU A 443 -62.77 -3.14 5.34
C LEU A 443 -62.31 -1.74 4.89
N PHE A 444 -61.54 -1.65 3.80
CA PHE A 444 -61.02 -0.40 3.25
C PHE A 444 -61.87 0.14 2.08
N GLY A 445 -63.04 -0.45 1.83
CA GLY A 445 -63.99 0.02 0.82
C GLY A 445 -63.58 -0.30 -0.62
N PHE A 446 -62.67 -1.24 -0.85
CA PHE A 446 -62.30 -1.68 -2.20
C PHE A 446 -63.29 -2.73 -2.69
N MET A 447 -63.95 -2.43 -3.82
CA MET A 447 -65.03 -3.25 -4.39
C MET A 447 -64.50 -4.41 -5.26
N ASP A 448 -63.31 -4.27 -5.84
CA ASP A 448 -62.66 -5.30 -6.66
C ASP A 448 -61.30 -5.71 -6.08
N PRO A 449 -61.21 -6.88 -5.40
CA PRO A 449 -59.96 -7.47 -4.93
C PRO A 449 -58.99 -7.87 -6.05
N ALA A 450 -59.46 -8.02 -7.30
CA ALA A 450 -58.63 -8.40 -8.45
C ALA A 450 -57.94 -7.19 -9.09
N ALA A 451 -58.42 -5.97 -8.83
CA ALA A 451 -57.79 -4.75 -9.31
C ALA A 451 -56.42 -4.54 -8.63
N ARG A 452 -55.41 -4.17 -9.45
CA ARG A 452 -54.03 -3.98 -8.99
C ARG A 452 -53.89 -2.79 -8.04
N GLY A 453 -54.67 -1.72 -8.25
CA GLY A 453 -54.64 -0.48 -7.49
C GLY A 453 -54.88 -0.67 -5.98
N PRO A 454 -56.00 -1.30 -5.57
CA PRO A 454 -56.29 -1.63 -4.18
C PRO A 454 -55.13 -2.34 -3.46
N THR A 455 -54.54 -3.36 -4.08
CA THR A 455 -53.41 -4.12 -3.51
C THR A 455 -52.20 -3.22 -3.23
N ILE A 456 -51.85 -2.37 -4.19
CA ILE A 456 -50.72 -1.43 -4.08
C ILE A 456 -50.96 -0.46 -2.92
N TRP A 457 -52.14 0.16 -2.87
CA TRP A 457 -52.46 1.16 -1.85
C TRP A 457 -52.56 0.57 -0.46
N LEU A 458 -53.17 -0.61 -0.31
CA LEU A 458 -53.30 -1.30 0.96
C LEU A 458 -51.91 -1.66 1.53
N SER A 459 -51.05 -2.27 0.70
CA SER A 459 -49.69 -2.65 1.11
C SER A 459 -48.86 -1.42 1.50
N PHE A 460 -48.88 -0.38 0.65
CA PHE A 460 -48.10 0.84 0.92
C PHE A 460 -48.60 1.61 2.16
N THR A 461 -49.92 1.74 2.31
CA THR A 461 -50.52 2.52 3.41
C THR A 461 -50.31 1.82 4.75
N ALA A 462 -50.47 0.49 4.82
CA ALA A 462 -50.19 -0.28 6.03
C ALA A 462 -48.72 -0.10 6.48
N HIS A 463 -47.79 -0.24 5.54
CA HIS A 463 -46.37 0.02 5.78
C HIS A 463 -46.10 1.45 6.26
N ALA A 464 -46.62 2.46 5.56
CA ALA A 464 -46.40 3.86 5.88
C ALA A 464 -46.99 4.24 7.24
N PHE A 465 -48.17 3.71 7.57
CA PHE A 465 -48.83 3.93 8.86
C PHE A 465 -48.01 3.38 10.02
N VAL A 466 -47.50 2.15 9.90
CA VAL A 466 -46.62 1.55 10.94
C VAL A 466 -45.31 2.32 11.06
N PHE A 467 -44.70 2.69 9.93
CA PHE A 467 -43.49 3.52 9.94
C PHE A 467 -43.70 4.84 10.70
N VAL A 468 -44.79 5.57 10.40
CA VAL A 468 -45.10 6.84 11.04
C VAL A 468 -45.45 6.64 12.52
N GLY A 469 -46.34 5.70 12.83
CA GLY A 469 -46.81 5.43 14.19
C GLY A 469 -45.66 5.02 15.11
N VAL A 470 -44.84 4.05 14.71
CA VAL A 470 -43.70 3.59 15.52
C VAL A 470 -42.64 4.69 15.62
N SER A 471 -42.38 5.47 14.56
CA SER A 471 -41.43 6.60 14.64
C SER A 471 -41.89 7.70 15.60
N LEU A 472 -43.20 7.90 15.78
CA LEU A 472 -43.74 8.86 16.73
C LEU A 472 -43.71 8.34 18.18
N LEU A 473 -43.85 7.03 18.36
CA LEU A 473 -43.88 6.37 19.68
C LEU A 473 -42.49 6.05 20.23
N THR A 474 -41.46 5.96 19.38
CA THR A 474 -40.11 5.59 19.77
C THR A 474 -39.19 6.79 19.92
N THR A 475 -38.25 6.71 20.86
CA THR A 475 -37.22 7.74 21.06
C THR A 475 -36.02 7.49 20.14
N ARG A 476 -35.39 8.57 19.69
CA ARG A 476 -34.18 8.52 18.86
C ARG A 476 -32.94 8.43 19.73
N SER A 477 -31.96 7.63 19.31
CA SER A 477 -30.63 7.69 19.92
C SER A 477 -29.93 9.02 19.58
N THR A 478 -28.91 9.39 20.37
CA THR A 478 -28.07 10.56 20.09
C THR A 478 -27.37 10.42 18.73
N GLU A 479 -26.88 9.22 18.41
CA GLU A 479 -26.26 8.88 17.13
C GLU A 479 -27.24 9.04 15.96
N GLU A 480 -28.47 8.56 16.09
CA GLU A 480 -29.52 8.76 15.06
C GLU A 480 -29.88 10.22 14.86
N ARG A 481 -29.93 11.00 15.96
CA ARG A 481 -30.20 12.44 15.88
C ARG A 481 -29.09 13.17 15.12
N ASN A 482 -27.84 12.84 15.43
CA ASN A 482 -26.66 13.38 14.76
C ASN A 482 -26.64 13.01 13.27
N ALA A 483 -26.97 11.76 12.92
CA ALA A 483 -27.09 11.32 11.54
C ALA A 483 -28.23 12.02 10.79
N ALA A 484 -29.38 12.22 11.44
CA ALA A 484 -30.52 12.96 10.88
C ALA A 484 -30.19 14.42 10.57
N GLU A 485 -29.42 15.08 11.43
CA GLU A 485 -28.94 16.45 11.22
C GLU A 485 -27.92 16.51 10.08
N ALA A 486 -27.00 15.55 10.04
CA ALA A 486 -26.00 15.42 8.98
C ALA A 486 -26.63 15.16 7.59
N CYS A 487 -27.83 14.57 7.51
CA CYS A 487 -28.55 14.39 6.24
C CYS A 487 -29.26 15.66 5.75
N ARG A 488 -29.61 16.60 6.64
CA ARG A 488 -30.41 17.79 6.31
C ARG A 488 -29.59 19.08 6.21
N GLU A 489 -28.64 19.26 7.13
CA GLU A 489 -27.74 20.43 7.18
C GLU A 489 -26.27 19.99 7.18
N PRO A 490 -25.80 19.37 6.08
CA PRO A 490 -24.53 18.66 6.05
C PRO A 490 -23.29 19.57 6.20
N ARG A 491 -23.44 20.90 6.06
CA ARG A 491 -22.36 21.86 6.28
C ARG A 491 -22.17 22.24 7.76
N VAL A 492 -23.26 22.32 8.53
CA VAL A 492 -23.23 22.80 9.92
C VAL A 492 -22.84 21.67 10.88
N THR A 493 -23.39 20.47 10.69
CA THR A 493 -23.10 19.32 11.57
C THR A 493 -21.64 18.86 11.44
N ARG A 494 -21.02 19.01 10.26
CA ARG A 494 -19.61 18.65 10.04
C ARG A 494 -18.66 19.53 10.84
N LEU A 495 -18.96 20.81 10.98
CA LEU A 495 -18.14 21.74 11.77
C LEU A 495 -18.16 21.41 13.27
N LEU A 496 -19.21 20.74 13.76
CA LEU A 496 -19.43 20.42 15.18
C LEU A 496 -18.91 19.04 15.63
N GLN A 497 -18.58 18.13 14.71
CA GLN A 497 -18.22 16.73 15.02
C GLN A 497 -16.79 16.35 14.62
N VAL A 498 -16.03 17.31 14.10
CA VAL A 498 -14.65 17.13 13.66
C VAL A 498 -13.73 17.22 14.87
N PRO A 499 -12.73 16.33 15.01
CA PRO A 499 -11.69 16.45 16.03
C PRO A 499 -11.12 17.88 16.05
N ASP A 500 -10.90 18.42 17.24
CA ASP A 500 -10.43 19.80 17.40
C ASP A 500 -9.00 20.00 16.88
N SER A 501 -8.22 18.93 16.77
CA SER A 501 -6.85 18.93 16.25
C SER A 501 -6.51 17.67 15.44
N ALA A 502 -5.46 17.77 14.62
CA ALA A 502 -4.86 16.65 13.91
C ALA A 502 -4.39 15.54 14.88
N GLU A 503 -3.82 15.93 16.02
CA GLU A 503 -3.39 15.00 17.08
C GLU A 503 -4.56 14.20 17.65
N ALA A 504 -5.70 14.86 17.93
CA ALA A 504 -6.90 14.19 18.42
C ALA A 504 -7.46 13.18 17.41
N LEU A 505 -7.35 13.47 16.10
CA LEU A 505 -7.69 12.51 15.03
C LEU A 505 -6.73 11.30 15.05
N LEU A 506 -5.43 11.54 15.17
CA LEU A 506 -4.40 10.50 15.20
C LEU A 506 -4.54 9.59 16.44
N GLU A 507 -4.69 10.16 17.63
CA GLU A 507 -4.90 9.39 18.87
C GLU A 507 -6.14 8.51 18.77
N ARG A 508 -7.23 9.07 18.24
CA ARG A 508 -8.48 8.36 18.07
C ARG A 508 -8.33 7.18 17.11
N LEU A 509 -7.77 7.38 15.91
CA LEU A 509 -7.52 6.28 14.97
C LEU A 509 -6.54 5.24 15.52
N THR A 510 -5.52 5.70 16.25
CA THR A 510 -4.54 4.84 16.92
C THR A 510 -5.21 3.91 17.93
N SER A 511 -6.20 4.40 18.68
CA SER A 511 -6.96 3.59 19.64
C SER A 511 -7.77 2.46 18.99
N TYR A 512 -8.08 2.57 17.69
CA TYR A 512 -8.92 1.60 16.98
C TYR A 512 -8.14 0.66 16.06
N VAL A 513 -7.09 1.14 15.38
CA VAL A 513 -6.37 0.39 14.32
C VAL A 513 -4.89 0.14 14.67
N GLY A 514 -4.41 0.74 15.76
CA GLY A 514 -3.00 0.75 16.15
C GLY A 514 -2.21 1.85 15.44
N LYS A 515 -1.14 2.32 16.11
CA LYS A 515 -0.39 3.54 15.76
C LYS A 515 0.14 3.54 14.33
N ARG A 516 0.78 2.45 13.90
CA ARG A 516 1.38 2.33 12.56
C ARG A 516 0.31 2.42 11.45
N THR A 517 -0.77 1.63 11.57
CA THR A 517 -1.86 1.64 10.58
C THR A 517 -2.55 3.01 10.52
N ALA A 518 -2.78 3.64 11.68
CA ALA A 518 -3.40 4.96 11.76
C ALA A 518 -2.58 6.04 11.06
N ILE A 519 -1.27 6.09 11.32
CA ILE A 519 -0.33 7.03 10.70
C ILE A 519 -0.36 6.91 9.17
N ASP A 520 -0.18 5.70 8.66
CA ASP A 520 -0.14 5.45 7.24
C ASP A 520 -1.48 5.81 6.54
N GLU A 521 -2.64 5.56 7.17
CA GLU A 521 -3.95 5.89 6.55
C GLU A 521 -4.13 7.40 6.44
N ILE A 522 -3.66 8.13 7.46
CA ILE A 522 -3.67 9.58 7.48
C ILE A 522 -2.74 10.13 6.41
N TYR A 523 -1.51 9.63 6.30
CA TYR A 523 -0.56 10.11 5.28
C TYR A 523 -1.06 9.84 3.86
N GLU A 524 -1.59 8.66 3.59
CA GLU A 524 -2.15 8.38 2.27
C GLU A 524 -3.38 9.27 1.99
N ALA A 525 -4.25 9.49 2.98
CA ALA A 525 -5.40 10.38 2.83
C ALA A 525 -4.99 11.85 2.65
N ALA A 526 -3.91 12.29 3.31
CA ALA A 526 -3.33 13.62 3.18
C ALA A 526 -2.77 13.84 1.77
N ALA A 527 -2.01 12.88 1.25
CA ALA A 527 -1.51 12.89 -0.13
C ALA A 527 -2.65 12.92 -1.16
N ALA A 528 -3.72 12.14 -0.95
CA ALA A 528 -4.88 12.13 -1.85
C ALA A 528 -5.71 13.43 -1.78
N ALA A 529 -5.74 14.08 -0.60
CA ALA A 529 -6.43 15.34 -0.38
C ALA A 529 -5.62 16.59 -0.79
N ASP A 530 -4.36 16.41 -1.20
CA ASP A 530 -3.39 17.49 -1.42
C ASP A 530 -3.26 18.40 -0.18
N VAL A 531 -3.08 17.75 0.97
CA VAL A 531 -2.96 18.38 2.30
C VAL A 531 -1.66 17.93 2.94
N TYR A 532 -0.90 18.88 3.48
CA TYR A 532 0.30 18.59 4.27
C TYR A 532 -0.09 18.10 5.68
N TRP A 533 0.67 17.16 6.25
CA TRP A 533 0.43 16.66 7.61
C TRP A 533 1.50 17.18 8.59
N PRO A 534 1.11 17.82 9.71
CA PRO A 534 -0.25 18.10 10.14
C PRO A 534 -0.91 19.25 9.35
N PRO A 535 -2.24 19.21 9.14
CA PRO A 535 -2.96 20.28 8.43
C PRO A 535 -2.78 21.64 9.09
N ARG A 536 -2.53 22.67 8.29
CA ARG A 536 -2.20 24.04 8.72
C ARG A 536 -3.41 24.79 9.26
N ASP A 537 -4.59 24.47 8.74
CA ASP A 537 -5.84 25.12 9.09
C ASP A 537 -7.02 24.14 9.19
N ARG A 538 -8.14 24.63 9.73
CA ARG A 538 -9.37 23.84 9.88
C ARG A 538 -9.95 23.37 8.53
N PRO A 539 -9.94 24.17 7.44
CA PRO A 539 -10.27 23.70 6.10
C PRO A 539 -9.45 22.50 5.59
N GLU A 540 -8.13 22.50 5.79
CA GLU A 540 -7.25 21.38 5.42
C GLU A 540 -7.56 20.13 6.24
N LEU A 541 -7.74 20.27 7.56
CA LEU A 541 -8.16 19.16 8.43
C LEU A 541 -9.52 18.57 7.97
N LEU A 542 -10.46 19.41 7.56
CA LEU A 542 -11.75 18.95 7.03
C LEU A 542 -11.61 18.20 5.69
N ARG A 543 -10.70 18.63 4.81
CA ARG A 543 -10.42 17.91 3.54
C ARG A 543 -9.80 16.56 3.83
N LEU A 544 -8.79 16.51 4.70
CA LEU A 544 -8.15 15.29 5.15
C LEU A 544 -9.16 14.29 5.75
N ILE A 545 -10.01 14.76 6.67
CA ILE A 545 -11.08 13.94 7.28
C ILE A 545 -12.05 13.43 6.21
N THR A 546 -12.40 14.26 5.22
CA THR A 546 -13.27 13.84 4.10
C THR A 546 -12.66 12.68 3.33
N GLU A 547 -11.39 12.81 3.01
CA GLU A 547 -10.69 11.83 2.19
C GLU A 547 -10.47 10.54 2.98
N LEU A 548 -10.05 10.66 4.24
CA LEU A 548 -9.89 9.54 5.15
C LEU A 548 -11.21 8.79 5.38
N GLU A 549 -12.31 9.51 5.67
CA GLU A 549 -13.64 8.92 5.78
C GLU A 549 -14.05 8.23 4.50
N GLY A 550 -13.78 8.82 3.33
CA GLY A 550 -14.11 8.26 2.04
C GLY A 550 -13.41 6.92 1.82
N ARG A 551 -12.09 6.88 2.02
CA ARG A 551 -11.25 5.68 1.82
C ARG A 551 -11.58 4.57 2.82
N LEU A 552 -11.76 4.92 4.09
CA LEU A 552 -12.24 3.97 5.08
C LEU A 552 -13.66 3.47 4.74
N SER A 553 -14.56 4.35 4.28
CA SER A 553 -15.94 3.95 3.91
C SER A 553 -15.96 2.92 2.80
N GLU A 554 -15.02 3.01 1.85
CA GLU A 554 -14.87 2.03 0.77
C GLU A 554 -14.52 0.63 1.31
N ARG A 555 -13.54 0.55 2.21
CA ARG A 555 -12.97 -0.70 2.74
C ARG A 555 -13.81 -1.35 3.85
N ILE A 556 -14.32 -0.55 4.79
CA ILE A 556 -14.99 -1.03 6.02
C ILE A 556 -16.46 -0.63 6.12
N GLY A 557 -16.96 0.20 5.21
CA GLY A 557 -18.33 0.71 5.19
C GLY A 557 -18.47 2.09 5.84
N PRO A 558 -19.47 2.88 5.42
CA PRO A 558 -19.60 4.29 5.82
C PRO A 558 -19.90 4.47 7.30
N LEU A 559 -20.66 3.54 7.90
CA LEU A 559 -20.98 3.58 9.32
C LEU A 559 -19.70 3.39 10.17
N ALA A 560 -18.91 2.37 9.83
CA ALA A 560 -17.69 2.03 10.54
C ALA A 560 -16.64 3.15 10.39
N ALA A 561 -16.39 3.60 9.16
CA ALA A 561 -15.46 4.69 8.88
C ALA A 561 -15.75 5.96 9.70
N ARG A 562 -17.03 6.35 9.77
CA ARG A 562 -17.45 7.52 10.54
C ARG A 562 -17.28 7.33 12.04
N THR A 563 -17.60 6.16 12.59
CA THR A 563 -17.35 5.86 14.01
C THR A 563 -15.88 6.04 14.38
N TYR A 564 -14.98 5.64 13.49
CA TYR A 564 -13.53 5.75 13.72
C TYR A 564 -12.97 7.16 13.56
N VAL A 565 -13.48 7.94 12.61
CA VAL A 565 -13.00 9.31 12.34
C VAL A 565 -13.67 10.35 13.26
N GLN A 566 -15.00 10.31 13.38
CA GLN A 566 -15.77 11.32 14.13
C GLN A 566 -15.99 10.96 15.61
N GLY A 567 -15.63 9.74 16.01
CA GLY A 567 -15.73 9.28 17.40
C GLY A 567 -17.11 8.75 17.76
N GLY A 568 -17.15 7.45 18.07
CA GLY A 568 -18.33 6.74 18.59
C GLY A 568 -17.90 5.44 19.29
N ARG A 569 -18.85 4.66 19.81
CA ARG A 569 -18.51 3.38 20.44
C ARG A 569 -17.97 2.39 19.38
N PRO A 570 -16.73 1.89 19.51
CA PRO A 570 -16.17 0.95 18.53
C PRO A 570 -16.92 -0.37 18.53
N MET A 571 -17.02 -0.96 17.34
CA MET A 571 -17.46 -2.34 17.15
C MET A 571 -16.22 -3.22 17.03
N ARG A 572 -15.87 -3.98 18.09
CA ARG A 572 -14.75 -4.97 18.15
C ARG A 572 -13.43 -4.51 17.47
N THR A 573 -12.50 -4.01 18.27
CA THR A 573 -11.20 -3.43 17.85
C THR A 573 -10.33 -4.36 17.01
N ASP A 574 -10.32 -5.67 17.32
CA ASP A 574 -9.27 -6.56 16.78
C ASP A 574 -9.52 -7.00 15.33
N ALA A 575 -10.79 -7.21 14.94
CA ALA A 575 -11.17 -7.66 13.59
C ALA A 575 -11.04 -6.56 12.52
N LEU A 576 -10.97 -5.29 12.94
CA LEU A 576 -10.85 -4.15 12.04
C LEU A 576 -9.41 -3.90 11.62
N ALA A 577 -8.48 -3.91 12.58
CA ALA A 577 -7.06 -3.75 12.31
C ALA A 577 -6.57 -4.82 11.34
N GLU A 578 -7.01 -6.07 11.50
CA GLU A 578 -6.76 -7.16 10.54
C GLU A 578 -7.36 -6.88 9.15
N ARG A 579 -8.59 -6.37 9.08
CA ARG A 579 -9.23 -6.01 7.81
C ARG A 579 -8.50 -4.89 7.07
N LEU A 580 -8.11 -3.83 7.76
CA LEU A 580 -7.38 -2.70 7.16
C LEU A 580 -5.98 -3.13 6.71
N ARG A 581 -5.28 -3.95 7.51
CA ARG A 581 -4.00 -4.55 7.11
C ARG A 581 -4.13 -5.44 5.87
N ALA A 582 -5.16 -6.30 5.82
CA ALA A 582 -5.42 -7.15 4.66
C ALA A 582 -5.70 -6.32 3.39
N PHE A 583 -6.47 -5.23 3.49
CA PHE A 583 -6.74 -4.34 2.35
C PHE A 583 -5.49 -3.63 1.82
N ARG A 584 -4.56 -3.25 2.69
CA ARG A 584 -3.29 -2.63 2.28
C ARG A 584 -2.34 -3.58 1.57
N GLU A 585 -2.29 -4.83 2.02
CA GLU A 585 -1.54 -5.85 1.30
C GLU A 585 -2.09 -6.06 -0.13
N LEU A 586 -3.35 -5.70 -0.45
CA LEU A 586 -3.76 -5.64 -1.87
C LEU A 586 -3.35 -4.40 -2.57
N ASP A 587 -3.51 -3.22 -1.95
CA ASP A 587 -3.20 -1.99 -2.68
C ASP A 587 -1.72 -2.01 -3.09
N SER A 588 -0.84 -2.60 -2.27
CA SER A 588 0.54 -2.86 -2.67
C SER A 588 0.69 -3.90 -3.80
N LEU A 589 -0.12 -4.95 -3.85
CA LEU A 589 -0.11 -5.98 -4.92
C LEU A 589 -0.78 -5.50 -6.24
N GLU A 590 -1.86 -4.71 -6.16
CA GLU A 590 -2.54 -4.09 -7.29
C GLU A 590 -1.73 -2.91 -7.83
N ASP A 591 -1.08 -2.11 -6.98
CA ASP A 591 -0.12 -1.08 -7.40
C ASP A 591 1.09 -1.73 -8.09
N GLN A 592 1.58 -2.87 -7.59
CA GLN A 592 2.61 -3.66 -8.29
C GLN A 592 2.17 -4.13 -9.67
N GLN A 593 0.88 -4.39 -9.88
CA GLN A 593 0.33 -4.78 -11.19
C GLN A 593 -0.11 -3.60 -12.08
N ARG A 594 -0.42 -2.43 -11.51
CA ARG A 594 -0.95 -1.25 -12.21
C ARG A 594 0.05 -0.11 -12.40
N ALA A 595 1.25 -0.18 -11.81
CA ALA A 595 2.22 0.88 -11.96
C ALA A 595 2.62 1.07 -13.44
N SER A 596 2.32 2.25 -13.99
CA SER A 596 3.02 2.76 -15.17
C SER A 596 4.52 2.77 -14.88
N PRO A 597 5.40 2.38 -15.81
CA PRO A 597 6.84 2.33 -15.59
C PRO A 597 7.42 3.65 -15.05
N ALA A 598 6.79 4.78 -15.38
CA ALA A 598 7.17 6.10 -14.86
C ALA A 598 6.86 6.31 -13.37
N HIS A 599 5.73 5.81 -12.86
CA HIS A 599 5.40 5.91 -11.43
C HIS A 599 6.14 4.88 -10.58
N ALA A 600 6.39 3.67 -11.12
CA ALA A 600 7.28 2.70 -10.51
C ALA A 600 8.71 3.27 -10.38
N ALA A 601 9.24 3.87 -11.44
CA ALA A 601 10.56 4.51 -11.42
C ALA A 601 10.64 5.67 -10.43
N ARG A 602 9.63 6.57 -10.40
CA ARG A 602 9.63 7.73 -9.50
C ARG A 602 9.48 7.34 -8.03
N ARG A 603 8.65 6.34 -7.72
CA ARG A 603 8.50 5.77 -6.37
C ARG A 603 9.76 5.01 -5.96
N TYR A 604 10.35 4.24 -6.87
CA TYR A 604 11.61 3.53 -6.63
C TYR A 604 12.76 4.50 -6.37
N LEU A 605 12.87 5.58 -7.16
CA LEU A 605 13.88 6.62 -6.95
C LEU A 605 13.68 7.36 -5.61
N SER A 606 12.44 7.72 -5.26
CA SER A 606 12.13 8.39 -3.98
C SER A 606 12.35 7.48 -2.75
N LEU A 607 12.04 6.17 -2.87
CA LEU A 607 12.36 5.17 -1.85
C LEU A 607 13.86 4.95 -1.73
N LEU A 608 14.58 4.86 -2.85
CA LEU A 608 16.04 4.77 -2.84
C LEU A 608 16.65 5.98 -2.13
N THR A 609 16.25 7.21 -2.47
CA THR A 609 16.83 8.42 -1.83
C THR A 609 16.53 8.53 -0.34
N SER A 610 15.39 8.01 0.14
CA SER A 610 15.00 8.06 1.56
C SER A 610 15.57 6.90 2.40
N GLU A 611 15.84 5.74 1.81
CA GLU A 611 16.47 4.59 2.49
C GLU A 611 18.00 4.53 2.36
N LEU A 612 18.63 5.43 1.58
CA LEU A 612 20.09 5.50 1.50
C LEU A 612 20.68 5.72 2.91
N PRO A 613 21.70 4.96 3.32
CA PRO A 613 22.42 5.17 4.59
C PRO A 613 23.30 6.42 4.58
N VAL A 614 23.22 7.23 3.51
CA VAL A 614 24.01 8.42 3.25
C VAL A 614 23.08 9.63 3.14
N GLY A 615 23.46 10.72 3.78
CA GLY A 615 22.81 12.01 3.67
C GLY A 615 23.03 12.63 2.29
N VAL A 616 21.97 13.14 1.67
CA VAL A 616 22.01 13.79 0.35
C VAL A 616 21.31 15.13 0.42
N CYS A 617 22.06 16.19 0.10
CA CYS A 617 21.56 17.55 -0.07
C CYS A 617 21.81 17.98 -1.53
N THR A 618 20.82 18.54 -2.22
CA THR A 618 21.04 19.14 -3.55
C THR A 618 20.62 20.60 -3.54
N VAL A 619 21.40 21.44 -4.20
CA VAL A 619 21.10 22.86 -4.38
C VAL A 619 20.91 23.22 -5.85
N ASP A 620 20.08 24.23 -6.10
CA ASP A 620 19.92 24.83 -7.42
C ASP A 620 20.96 25.92 -7.72
N ASP A 621 20.82 26.59 -8.86
CA ASP A 621 21.68 27.67 -9.34
C ASP A 621 21.70 28.92 -8.42
N HIS A 622 20.70 29.07 -7.55
CA HIS A 622 20.60 30.15 -6.57
C HIS A 622 21.16 29.76 -5.20
N GLU A 623 21.75 28.56 -5.09
CA GLU A 623 22.17 27.93 -3.84
C GLU A 623 21.01 27.66 -2.86
N ASP A 624 19.78 27.55 -3.38
CA ASP A 624 18.61 27.17 -2.58
C ASP A 624 18.55 25.64 -2.46
N VAL A 625 18.19 25.15 -1.28
CA VAL A 625 18.13 23.70 -1.00
C VAL A 625 16.89 23.11 -1.68
N VAL A 626 17.10 22.17 -2.59
CA VAL A 626 16.02 21.50 -3.35
C VAL A 626 15.66 20.13 -2.76
N VAL A 627 16.66 19.42 -2.24
CA VAL A 627 16.48 18.08 -1.65
C VAL A 627 17.22 18.01 -0.33
N TRP A 628 16.55 17.52 0.70
CA TRP A 628 17.12 17.21 2.00
C TRP A 628 16.60 15.85 2.48
N ASN A 629 17.38 14.78 2.29
CA ASN A 629 16.85 13.43 2.50
C ASN A 629 16.71 13.04 4.00
N ALA A 630 15.88 12.02 4.27
CA ALA A 630 15.60 11.51 5.61
C ALA A 630 16.83 11.08 6.43
N GLN A 631 17.97 10.81 5.78
CA GLN A 631 19.22 10.53 6.47
C GLN A 631 19.89 11.82 6.99
N LEU A 632 19.89 12.91 6.22
CA LEU A 632 20.32 14.22 6.71
C LEU A 632 19.42 14.74 7.83
N GLU A 633 18.11 14.51 7.78
CA GLU A 633 17.22 14.87 8.89
C GLU A 633 17.62 14.15 10.19
N ARG A 634 17.96 12.85 10.11
CA ARG A 634 18.40 12.04 11.25
C ARG A 634 19.78 12.44 11.77
N MET A 635 20.67 12.87 10.89
CA MET A 635 22.02 13.32 11.25
C MET A 635 21.99 14.73 11.87
N SER A 636 21.27 15.66 11.23
CA SER A 636 21.22 17.08 11.57
C SER A 636 20.18 17.45 12.64
N GLY A 637 19.10 16.67 12.76
CA GLY A 637 17.94 17.02 13.57
C GLY A 637 17.05 18.11 12.94
N LEU A 638 17.29 18.49 11.69
CA LEU A 638 16.55 19.51 10.96
C LEU A 638 15.57 18.85 9.99
N ASN A 639 14.34 19.37 9.94
CA ASN A 639 13.26 18.84 9.08
C ASN A 639 13.40 19.36 7.64
N GLU A 640 13.18 18.50 6.66
CA GLU A 640 13.15 18.81 5.22
C GLU A 640 12.23 20.01 4.93
N ASP A 641 11.05 20.08 5.54
CA ASP A 641 10.07 21.13 5.28
C ASP A 641 10.50 22.52 5.76
N ASP A 642 11.44 22.59 6.69
CA ASP A 642 11.97 23.85 7.23
C ASP A 642 13.23 24.32 6.48
N ILE A 643 13.85 23.46 5.67
CA ILE A 643 15.11 23.75 4.96
C ILE A 643 14.90 23.90 3.46
N CYS A 644 14.06 23.06 2.86
CA CYS A 644 13.85 23.07 1.41
C CYS A 644 13.24 24.40 0.94
N GLY A 645 13.86 25.01 -0.07
CA GLY A 645 13.51 26.33 -0.61
C GLY A 645 14.16 27.51 0.11
N ASN A 646 14.96 27.27 1.16
CA ASN A 646 15.79 28.30 1.77
C ASN A 646 17.24 28.26 1.23
N PRO A 647 17.96 29.40 1.27
CA PRO A 647 19.36 29.45 0.86
C PRO A 647 20.24 28.55 1.73
N LEU A 648 21.24 27.91 1.13
CA LEU A 648 22.20 27.03 1.82
C LEU A 648 22.88 27.71 3.02
N CYS A 649 23.05 29.04 2.97
CA CYS A 649 23.67 29.85 4.03
C CYS A 649 22.82 30.03 5.29
N GLU A 650 21.53 29.70 5.26
CA GLU A 650 20.64 29.75 6.42
C GLU A 650 20.65 28.47 7.27
N ILE A 651 21.35 27.42 6.80
CA ILE A 651 21.44 26.16 7.53
C ILE A 651 22.30 26.34 8.80
N PRO A 652 21.85 25.85 9.97
CA PRO A 652 22.62 25.91 11.21
C PRO A 652 24.00 25.22 11.15
N SER A 653 24.96 25.75 11.90
CA SER A 653 26.25 25.09 12.16
C SER A 653 26.02 23.73 12.84
N PRO A 654 26.75 22.66 12.47
CA PRO A 654 27.96 22.62 11.63
C PRO A 654 27.73 22.37 10.12
N TRP A 655 26.48 22.33 9.65
CA TRP A 655 26.14 21.87 8.29
C TRP A 655 26.45 22.90 7.20
N TRP A 656 26.10 24.18 7.41
CA TRP A 656 26.47 25.24 6.45
C TRP A 656 27.98 25.34 6.23
N PRO A 657 28.83 25.47 7.28
CA PRO A 657 30.28 25.54 7.09
C PRO A 657 30.86 24.31 6.37
N LEU A 658 30.29 23.13 6.58
CA LEU A 658 30.69 21.90 5.89
C LEU A 658 30.37 21.97 4.39
N PHE A 659 29.15 22.37 4.02
CA PHE A 659 28.76 22.47 2.61
C PHE A 659 29.45 23.62 1.89
N ASP A 660 29.67 24.74 2.56
CA ASP A 660 30.42 25.89 2.05
C ASP A 660 31.90 25.51 1.77
N GLU A 661 32.56 24.80 2.70
CA GLU A 661 33.93 24.30 2.50
C GLU A 661 34.01 23.34 1.30
N LEU A 662 33.03 22.46 1.13
CA LEU A 662 32.95 21.53 -0.01
C LEU A 662 32.65 22.25 -1.33
N ALA A 663 31.84 23.31 -1.31
CA ALA A 663 31.47 24.08 -2.48
C ALA A 663 32.67 24.78 -3.13
N HIS A 664 33.71 25.06 -2.34
CA HIS A 664 34.95 25.71 -2.78
C HIS A 664 36.09 24.72 -3.12
N GLN A 665 35.87 23.41 -2.92
CA GLN A 665 36.84 22.37 -3.28
C GLN A 665 36.58 21.79 -4.67
N PRO A 666 37.62 21.30 -5.38
CA PRO A 666 37.43 20.66 -6.68
C PRO A 666 36.53 19.42 -6.57
N SER A 667 35.69 19.18 -7.58
CA SER A 667 34.73 18.07 -7.60
C SER A 667 35.42 16.72 -7.32
N GLY A 668 34.85 15.94 -6.41
CA GLY A 668 35.42 14.67 -5.95
C GLY A 668 36.36 14.77 -4.74
N SER A 669 36.57 15.95 -4.18
CA SER A 669 37.28 16.10 -2.91
C SER A 669 36.46 15.51 -1.75
N VAL A 670 37.14 14.78 -0.87
CA VAL A 670 36.55 14.11 0.29
C VAL A 670 37.05 14.80 1.56
N ILE A 671 36.13 15.24 2.41
CA ILE A 671 36.43 15.80 3.73
C ILE A 671 35.98 14.79 4.78
N GLU A 672 36.89 14.41 5.68
CA GLU A 672 36.58 13.62 6.88
C GLU A 672 36.91 14.46 8.12
N ARG A 673 35.91 14.70 8.97
CA ARG A 673 36.10 15.49 10.19
C ARG A 673 35.18 15.03 11.32
N GLU A 674 35.68 15.17 12.54
CA GLU A 674 34.89 14.98 13.76
C GLU A 674 34.15 16.27 14.08
N TYR A 675 32.83 16.16 14.29
CA TYR A 675 31.96 17.26 14.67
C TYR A 675 31.31 16.97 16.03
N ASP A 676 31.27 18.00 16.87
CA ASP A 676 30.59 17.96 18.16
C ASP A 676 29.19 18.58 18.01
N LEU A 677 28.15 17.75 18.12
CA LEU A 677 26.74 18.17 18.05
C LEU A 677 26.13 18.42 19.44
N GLY A 678 26.96 18.64 20.47
CA GLY A 678 26.53 18.91 21.84
C GLY A 678 26.18 17.64 22.62
N ASP A 679 25.24 16.83 22.12
CA ASP A 679 24.80 15.59 22.78
C ASP A 679 25.57 14.34 22.28
N ARG A 680 26.21 14.43 21.11
CA ARG A 680 26.99 13.34 20.51
C ARG A 680 28.12 13.88 19.64
N LYS A 681 29.25 13.16 19.64
CA LYS A 681 30.33 13.36 18.68
C LYS A 681 30.10 12.44 17.48
N ILE A 682 30.16 12.99 16.28
CA ILE A 682 29.98 12.25 15.03
C ILE A 682 31.19 12.46 14.12
N GLU A 683 31.65 11.39 13.47
CA GLU A 683 32.66 11.47 12.42
C GLU A 683 31.95 11.44 11.07
N LEU A 684 32.06 12.52 10.31
CA LEU A 684 31.39 12.68 9.02
C LEU A 684 32.41 12.61 7.88
N ARG A 685 32.03 11.89 6.83
CA ARG A 685 32.70 11.88 5.53
C ARG A 685 31.79 12.55 4.52
N ALA A 686 32.24 13.64 3.91
CA ALA A 686 31.44 14.40 2.96
C ALA A 686 32.17 14.63 1.64
N GLN A 687 31.41 14.65 0.54
CA GLN A 687 31.92 14.86 -0.82
C GLN A 687 30.89 15.59 -1.68
N THR A 688 31.37 16.30 -2.70
CA THR A 688 30.49 16.92 -3.71
C THR A 688 30.41 16.05 -4.98
N ALA A 689 29.22 15.95 -5.54
CA ALA A 689 28.92 15.25 -6.79
C ALA A 689 28.20 16.20 -7.76
N VAL A 690 28.61 16.15 -9.03
CA VAL A 690 27.99 16.91 -10.11
C VAL A 690 26.96 16.02 -10.81
N ILE A 691 25.73 16.49 -10.96
CA ILE A 691 24.65 15.72 -11.61
C ILE A 691 24.77 15.90 -13.13
N PRO A 692 25.02 14.84 -13.92
CA PRO A 692 25.12 14.98 -15.37
C PRO A 692 23.74 15.04 -16.02
N GLY A 693 23.43 16.12 -16.75
CA GLY A 693 22.34 16.13 -17.73
C GLY A 693 21.40 17.34 -17.77
N GLU A 694 21.49 18.30 -16.84
CA GLU A 694 20.79 19.59 -16.96
C GLU A 694 21.77 20.72 -17.33
N PRO A 695 21.36 21.73 -18.13
CA PRO A 695 22.26 22.78 -18.64
C PRO A 695 22.62 23.88 -17.60
N GLU A 696 22.26 23.66 -16.34
CA GLU A 696 22.39 24.60 -15.21
C GLU A 696 22.91 23.76 -14.02
N GLU A 697 24.08 24.12 -13.47
CA GLU A 697 24.97 23.27 -12.64
C GLU A 697 24.44 23.06 -11.21
N GLY A 698 23.38 22.27 -11.05
CA GLY A 698 22.95 21.78 -9.73
C GLY A 698 24.04 20.95 -9.04
N ARG A 699 24.39 21.33 -7.79
CA ARG A 699 25.41 20.64 -6.97
C ARG A 699 24.75 19.71 -5.96
N ALA A 700 25.28 18.49 -5.84
CA ALA A 700 24.84 17.52 -4.84
C ALA A 700 25.93 17.28 -3.78
N PHE A 701 25.58 17.41 -2.52
CA PHE A 701 26.43 17.09 -1.38
C PHE A 701 26.01 15.74 -0.81
N VAL A 702 26.98 14.86 -0.61
CA VAL A 702 26.79 13.51 -0.10
C VAL A 702 27.57 13.39 1.22
N VAL A 703 26.88 13.06 2.30
CA VAL A 703 27.43 13.01 3.67
C VAL A 703 27.17 11.66 4.33
N GLU A 704 28.21 10.97 4.75
CA GLU A 704 28.15 9.66 5.40
C GLU A 704 28.62 9.77 6.86
N ASP A 705 27.90 9.10 7.77
CA ASP A 705 28.31 8.96 9.18
C ASP A 705 29.18 7.71 9.31
N ILE A 706 30.48 7.93 9.53
CA ILE A 706 31.49 6.88 9.62
C ILE A 706 31.87 6.56 11.08
N THR A 707 31.10 7.03 12.06
CA THR A 707 31.41 6.90 13.49
C THR A 707 31.57 5.43 13.92
N GLU A 708 30.61 4.57 13.59
CA GLU A 708 30.68 3.14 13.93
C GLU A 708 31.73 2.39 13.10
N LEU A 709 31.93 2.77 11.83
CA LEU A 709 32.97 2.19 10.98
C LEU A 709 34.36 2.44 11.60
N ARG A 710 34.65 3.69 11.97
CA ARG A 710 35.89 4.10 12.63
C ARG A 710 36.06 3.44 14.00
N ARG A 711 34.97 3.27 14.76
CA ARG A 711 34.97 2.52 16.02
C ARG A 711 35.32 1.05 15.83
N LEU A 712 34.78 0.40 14.80
CA LEU A 712 35.06 -0.99 14.46
C LEU A 712 36.50 -1.17 13.94
N GLU A 713 37.01 -0.28 13.10
CA GLU A 713 38.41 -0.26 12.67
C GLU A 713 39.36 -0.23 13.89
N ARG A 714 39.10 0.67 14.84
CA ARG A 714 39.84 0.74 16.12
C ARG A 714 39.73 -0.56 16.92
N HIS A 715 38.57 -1.21 16.91
CA HIS A 715 38.34 -2.50 17.60
C HIS A 715 39.05 -3.68 16.95
N VAL A 716 39.09 -3.74 15.62
CA VAL A 716 39.80 -4.77 14.85
C VAL A 716 41.30 -4.63 15.07
N ALA A 717 41.85 -3.40 14.99
CA ALA A 717 43.24 -3.13 15.32
C ALA A 717 43.60 -3.58 16.76
N HIS A 718 42.70 -3.38 17.72
CA HIS A 718 42.87 -3.86 19.09
C HIS A 718 42.85 -5.40 19.22
N LYS A 719 42.01 -6.08 18.43
CA LYS A 719 41.93 -7.55 18.41
C LYS A 719 43.16 -8.21 17.78
N ASP A 720 43.71 -7.64 16.72
CA ASP A 720 44.95 -8.10 16.10
C ASP A 720 46.16 -7.93 17.06
N ARG A 721 46.15 -6.87 17.89
CA ARG A 721 47.12 -6.65 18.99
C ARG A 721 47.07 -7.78 20.02
N LEU A 722 45.87 -8.18 20.45
CA LEU A 722 45.69 -9.28 21.42
C LEU A 722 46.06 -10.65 20.83
N SER A 723 45.76 -10.89 19.56
CA SER A 723 46.11 -12.12 18.85
C SER A 723 47.63 -12.31 18.77
N SER A 724 48.37 -11.25 18.42
CA SER A 724 49.83 -11.26 18.35
C SER A 724 50.52 -11.46 19.71
N ILE A 725 49.95 -10.92 20.79
CA ILE A 725 50.39 -11.16 22.18
C ILE A 725 50.14 -12.63 22.58
N GLY A 726 49.02 -13.21 22.17
CA GLY A 726 48.64 -14.59 22.48
C GLY A 726 49.58 -15.65 21.91
N THR A 727 50.14 -15.43 20.71
CA THR A 727 51.10 -16.37 20.09
C THR A 727 52.47 -16.36 20.79
N LEU A 728 52.90 -15.21 21.32
CA LEU A 728 54.21 -15.03 21.99
C LEU A 728 54.19 -15.45 23.47
N ALA A 729 53.02 -15.46 24.11
CA ALA A 729 52.85 -15.82 25.52
C ALA A 729 53.37 -17.24 25.87
N SER A 730 53.28 -18.19 24.93
CA SER A 730 53.74 -19.56 25.14
C SER A 730 55.27 -19.68 25.17
N GLY A 731 56.01 -18.84 24.41
CA GLY A 731 57.47 -18.82 24.41
C GLY A 731 58.05 -18.18 25.67
N VAL A 732 57.47 -17.05 26.09
CA VAL A 732 57.82 -16.36 27.35
C VAL A 732 57.58 -17.25 28.56
N ALA A 733 56.44 -17.94 28.62
CA ALA A 733 56.12 -18.81 29.74
C ALA A 733 57.16 -19.95 29.89
N HIS A 734 57.68 -20.44 28.76
CA HIS A 734 58.71 -21.48 28.75
C HIS A 734 60.09 -20.94 29.17
N GLU A 735 60.49 -19.77 28.67
CA GLU A 735 61.78 -19.15 29.01
C GLU A 735 61.86 -18.55 30.41
N VAL A 736 60.74 -18.11 31.00
CA VAL A 736 60.67 -17.72 32.42
C VAL A 736 60.57 -18.96 33.32
N GLY A 737 59.90 -20.01 32.87
CA GLY A 737 59.71 -21.24 33.64
C GLY A 737 61.02 -21.98 33.95
N ASN A 738 61.94 -22.03 32.99
CA ASN A 738 63.23 -22.70 33.12
C ASN A 738 64.14 -22.11 34.23
N PRO A 739 64.50 -20.82 34.22
CA PRO A 739 65.31 -20.21 35.28
C PRO A 739 64.59 -20.22 36.63
N LEU A 740 63.25 -20.06 36.65
CA LEU A 740 62.46 -20.13 37.87
C LEU A 740 62.54 -21.52 38.53
N THR A 741 62.51 -22.57 37.72
CA THR A 741 62.69 -23.95 38.18
C THR A 741 64.10 -24.18 38.70
N GLY A 742 65.11 -23.60 38.04
CA GLY A 742 66.50 -23.59 38.49
C GLY A 742 66.67 -22.95 39.88
N ILE A 743 66.12 -21.74 40.06
CA ILE A 743 66.10 -21.04 41.36
C ILE A 743 65.45 -21.92 42.43
N LEU A 744 64.29 -22.49 42.14
CA LEU A 744 63.56 -23.36 43.06
C LEU A 744 64.35 -24.61 43.46
N MET A 745 65.08 -25.21 42.52
CA MET A 745 65.91 -26.39 42.77
C MET A 745 67.12 -26.04 43.66
N VAL A 746 67.84 -24.96 43.31
CA VAL A 746 69.02 -24.51 44.06
C VAL A 746 68.62 -24.04 45.46
N ALA A 747 67.52 -23.30 45.59
CA ALA A 747 66.99 -22.85 46.87
C ALA A 747 66.55 -24.02 47.76
N LYS A 748 65.90 -25.06 47.19
CA LYS A 748 65.57 -26.29 47.93
C LYS A 748 66.80 -27.04 48.41
N ASN A 749 67.82 -27.16 47.56
CA ASN A 749 69.07 -27.83 47.92
C ASN A 749 69.82 -27.06 49.03
N LEU A 750 69.81 -25.71 48.97
CA LEU A 750 70.39 -24.86 50.00
C LEU A 750 69.63 -24.96 51.33
N ALA A 751 68.30 -25.06 51.28
CA ALA A 751 67.46 -25.23 52.47
C ALA A 751 67.65 -26.60 53.13
N ALA A 752 67.96 -27.63 52.34
CA ALA A 752 68.22 -28.98 52.84
C ALA A 752 69.61 -29.12 53.49
N ASP A 753 70.61 -28.36 53.02
CA ASP A 753 71.96 -28.32 53.59
C ASP A 753 72.48 -26.87 53.69
N PRO A 754 72.11 -26.13 54.74
CA PRO A 754 72.47 -24.72 54.92
C PRO A 754 73.97 -24.48 55.19
N GLY A 755 74.74 -25.54 55.49
CA GLY A 755 76.15 -25.47 55.85
C GLY A 755 77.11 -25.89 54.73
N ALA A 756 76.60 -26.10 53.51
CA ALA A 756 77.41 -26.54 52.38
C ALA A 756 78.50 -25.51 52.04
N ALA A 757 79.73 -25.98 51.78
CA ALA A 757 80.88 -25.11 51.53
C ALA A 757 80.73 -24.25 50.26
N ASP A 758 79.80 -24.60 49.36
CA ASP A 758 79.46 -23.92 48.11
C ASP A 758 78.17 -23.06 48.22
N ALA A 759 77.68 -22.80 49.44
CA ALA A 759 76.43 -22.07 49.66
C ALA A 759 76.41 -20.67 49.05
N GLU A 760 77.54 -19.95 49.08
CA GLU A 760 77.69 -18.62 48.51
C GLU A 760 77.62 -18.65 46.97
N GLU A 761 78.23 -19.66 46.35
CA GLU A 761 78.18 -19.89 44.90
C GLU A 761 76.76 -20.27 44.44
N ARG A 762 76.05 -21.08 45.22
CA ARG A 762 74.64 -21.43 44.97
C ARG A 762 73.70 -20.22 45.12
N LEU A 763 73.98 -19.33 46.07
CA LEU A 763 73.20 -18.10 46.23
C LEU A 763 73.41 -17.16 45.04
N ALA A 764 74.65 -17.06 44.53
CA ALA A 764 74.94 -16.29 43.31
C ALA A 764 74.14 -16.80 42.10
N ILE A 765 74.03 -18.13 41.92
CA ILE A 765 73.20 -18.72 40.85
C ILE A 765 71.73 -18.28 40.96
N ILE A 766 71.16 -18.23 42.17
CA ILE A 766 69.77 -17.77 42.37
C ILE A 766 69.61 -16.30 41.97
N VAL A 767 70.57 -15.45 42.35
CA VAL A 767 70.53 -14.03 42.03
C VAL A 767 70.64 -13.81 40.52
N ASP A 768 71.55 -14.51 39.84
CA ASP A 768 71.75 -14.42 38.39
C ASP A 768 70.50 -14.85 37.62
N GLU A 769 69.87 -15.97 38.01
CA GLU A 769 68.65 -16.44 37.35
C GLU A 769 67.44 -15.51 37.63
N ALA A 770 67.39 -14.87 38.80
CA ALA A 770 66.36 -13.89 39.12
C ALA A 770 66.53 -12.60 38.30
N GLN A 771 67.77 -12.14 38.11
CA GLN A 771 68.08 -11.01 37.24
C GLN A 771 67.75 -11.33 35.77
N ARG A 772 67.99 -12.57 35.34
CA ARG A 772 67.62 -13.02 34.00
C ARG A 772 66.11 -13.00 33.76
N ILE A 773 65.30 -13.47 34.72
CA ILE A 773 63.84 -13.36 34.65
C ILE A 773 63.41 -11.90 34.56
N HIS A 774 64.03 -11.01 35.34
CA HIS A 774 63.72 -9.59 35.31
C HIS A 774 63.97 -8.97 33.92
N GLY A 775 65.09 -9.31 33.28
CA GLY A 775 65.41 -8.86 31.92
C GLY A 775 64.41 -9.33 30.86
N ILE A 776 63.94 -10.58 30.95
CA ILE A 776 62.91 -11.14 30.03
C ILE A 776 61.59 -10.37 30.18
N VAL A 777 61.15 -10.13 31.42
CA VAL A 777 59.89 -9.44 31.71
C VAL A 777 59.92 -7.98 31.26
N GLN A 778 61.03 -7.26 31.50
CA GLN A 778 61.17 -5.88 31.03
C GLN A 778 61.15 -5.79 29.50
N SER A 779 61.80 -6.74 28.81
CA SER A 779 61.82 -6.78 27.34
C SER A 779 60.41 -6.99 26.76
N LEU A 780 59.59 -7.83 27.39
CA LEU A 780 58.19 -8.05 27.01
C LEU A 780 57.31 -6.82 27.23
N LEU A 781 57.52 -6.10 28.34
CA LEU A 781 56.78 -4.87 28.63
C LEU A 781 57.12 -3.75 27.64
N THR A 782 58.39 -3.63 27.22
CA THR A 782 58.81 -2.70 26.16
C THR A 782 58.18 -3.05 24.82
N PHE A 783 58.08 -4.34 24.47
CA PHE A 783 57.40 -4.81 23.25
C PHE A 783 55.89 -4.49 23.22
N SER A 784 55.21 -4.58 24.38
CA SER A 784 53.75 -4.38 24.49
C SER A 784 53.29 -2.92 24.34
N ARG A 785 54.19 -1.95 24.61
CA ARG A 785 53.89 -0.50 24.64
C ARG A 785 54.00 0.19 23.27
N ARG A 786 53.61 -0.50 22.19
CA ARG A 786 53.87 -0.06 20.82
C ARG A 786 53.26 1.32 20.46
N ASP A 787 52.18 1.76 21.09
CA ASP A 787 51.39 2.93 20.60
C ASP A 787 50.85 3.92 21.65
N GLU A 788 51.30 3.89 22.92
CA GLU A 788 50.64 4.70 23.96
C GLU A 788 51.25 6.09 24.22
N THR A 789 52.31 6.50 23.51
CA THR A 789 52.82 7.88 23.62
C THR A 789 53.72 8.22 22.43
N PRO A 790 53.51 9.37 21.73
CA PRO A 790 54.48 9.86 20.77
C PRO A 790 55.81 10.11 21.49
N VAL A 791 56.88 9.48 21.00
CA VAL A 791 58.22 9.67 21.55
C VAL A 791 58.79 10.95 20.94
N GLU A 792 59.03 11.97 21.78
CA GLU A 792 59.73 13.18 21.33
C GLU A 792 61.18 12.84 20.98
N LEU A 793 61.46 12.72 19.69
CA LEU A 793 62.82 12.55 19.17
C LEU A 793 63.58 13.87 19.32
N GLN A 794 64.82 13.80 19.79
CA GLN A 794 65.69 14.95 19.95
C GLN A 794 66.89 14.82 19.00
N ALA A 795 67.41 15.94 18.52
CA ALA A 795 68.67 15.96 17.78
C ALA A 795 69.83 15.70 18.75
N ILE A 796 70.36 14.47 18.75
CA ILE A 796 71.38 14.02 19.70
C ILE A 796 72.73 13.81 19.03
N PRO A 797 73.85 14.30 19.61
CA PRO A 797 75.20 14.03 19.09
C PRO A 797 75.55 12.54 19.23
N VAL A 798 75.58 11.82 18.11
CA VAL A 798 75.75 10.36 18.09
C VAL A 798 77.09 9.94 18.71
N ALA A 799 78.16 10.69 18.48
CA ALA A 799 79.48 10.38 19.03
C ALA A 799 79.50 10.41 20.58
N ARG A 800 78.67 11.24 21.22
CA ARG A 800 78.54 11.27 22.69
C ARG A 800 77.86 10.00 23.21
N VAL A 801 76.79 9.57 22.54
CA VAL A 801 76.03 8.38 22.94
C VAL A 801 76.83 7.10 22.73
N VAL A 802 77.57 7.00 21.62
CA VAL A 802 78.47 5.86 21.37
C VAL A 802 79.57 5.77 22.42
N ARG A 803 80.16 6.90 22.83
CA ARG A 803 81.15 6.91 23.94
C ARG A 803 80.54 6.46 25.26
N ALA A 804 79.34 6.96 25.60
CA ALA A 804 78.65 6.57 26.84
C ALA A 804 78.33 5.07 26.86
N ALA A 805 77.81 4.52 25.76
CA ALA A 805 77.54 3.09 25.62
C ALA A 805 78.83 2.25 25.70
N ALA A 806 79.92 2.71 25.09
CA ALA A 806 81.21 2.01 25.17
C ALA A 806 81.81 2.02 26.58
N GLU A 807 81.70 3.11 27.34
CA GLU A 807 82.14 3.17 28.75
C GLU A 807 81.31 2.26 29.65
N LEU A 808 79.99 2.20 29.45
CA LEU A 808 79.12 1.26 30.17
C LEU A 808 79.49 -0.20 29.85
N ALA A 809 79.71 -0.51 28.58
CA ALA A 809 80.12 -1.86 28.17
C ALA A 809 81.53 -2.23 28.71
N LYS A 810 82.47 -1.28 28.82
CA LYS A 810 83.82 -1.53 29.35
C LYS A 810 83.83 -2.10 30.77
N LEU A 811 82.87 -1.71 31.61
CA LEU A 811 82.74 -2.21 32.99
C LEU A 811 82.45 -3.72 33.05
N GLU A 812 81.86 -4.28 31.99
CA GLU A 812 81.47 -5.69 31.88
C GLU A 812 82.35 -6.49 30.89
N MET A 813 83.32 -5.84 30.25
CA MET A 813 84.17 -6.38 29.17
C MET A 813 85.57 -6.81 29.67
N GLU A 814 85.66 -7.87 30.48
CA GLU A 814 86.97 -8.46 30.80
C GLU A 814 87.57 -9.19 29.59
N GLY A 815 88.53 -8.55 28.90
CA GLY A 815 89.38 -9.19 27.90
C GLY A 815 89.07 -8.90 26.43
N CYS A 816 88.16 -7.97 26.10
CA CYS A 816 87.98 -7.46 24.72
C CYS A 816 88.32 -5.96 24.65
N ARG A 817 88.88 -5.50 23.54
CA ARG A 817 89.16 -4.07 23.30
C ARG A 817 88.05 -3.45 22.46
N ILE A 818 87.66 -2.21 22.76
CA ILE A 818 86.72 -1.44 21.94
C ILE A 818 87.52 -0.34 21.24
N ASP A 819 87.50 -0.35 19.90
CA ASP A 819 88.09 0.69 19.07
C ASP A 819 86.99 1.59 18.50
N LEU A 820 87.13 2.90 18.65
CA LEU A 820 86.11 3.88 18.28
C LEU A 820 86.64 4.79 17.16
N ASP A 821 86.05 4.67 15.97
CA ASP A 821 86.27 5.58 14.84
C ASP A 821 85.02 6.46 14.66
N LEU A 822 85.04 7.62 15.30
CA LEU A 822 83.91 8.55 15.34
C LEU A 822 84.10 9.68 14.33
N SER A 823 84.25 9.33 13.06
CA SER A 823 84.58 10.27 11.97
C SER A 823 83.42 11.19 11.54
N ALA A 824 82.17 10.87 11.91
CA ALA A 824 81.01 11.74 11.74
C ALA A 824 80.37 12.12 13.09
N ASP A 825 80.25 13.42 13.38
CA ASP A 825 79.65 13.99 14.62
C ASP A 825 78.33 14.75 14.33
N SER A 826 77.61 14.36 13.27
CA SER A 826 76.31 14.95 12.96
C SER A 826 75.24 14.46 13.95
N PRO A 827 74.37 15.34 14.46
CA PRO A 827 73.27 14.93 15.32
C PRO A 827 72.24 14.10 14.53
N ALA A 828 71.65 13.09 15.17
CA ALA A 828 70.59 12.27 14.62
C ALA A 828 69.32 12.37 15.48
N MET A 829 68.15 12.20 14.87
CA MET A 829 66.87 12.22 15.58
C MET A 829 66.64 10.88 16.29
N ALA A 830 66.85 10.86 17.62
CA ALA A 830 66.68 9.68 18.46
C ALA A 830 66.53 10.08 19.93
N THR A 831 66.21 9.11 20.80
CA THR A 831 66.29 9.32 22.26
C THR A 831 67.64 8.84 22.80
N PRO A 832 68.32 9.60 23.69
CA PRO A 832 69.61 9.20 24.25
C PRO A 832 69.58 7.82 24.90
N ASP A 833 68.56 7.55 25.72
CA ASP A 833 68.43 6.29 26.47
C ASP A 833 68.15 5.11 25.55
N GLY A 834 67.26 5.29 24.56
CA GLY A 834 66.91 4.24 23.61
C GLY A 834 68.08 3.86 22.70
N LEU A 835 68.83 4.85 22.19
CA LEU A 835 70.01 4.58 21.37
C LEU A 835 71.15 3.96 22.20
N THR A 836 71.34 4.40 23.46
CA THR A 836 72.31 3.78 24.39
C THR A 836 71.96 2.32 24.63
N GLN A 837 70.68 2.00 24.86
CA GLN A 837 70.22 0.62 25.07
C GLN A 837 70.49 -0.29 23.88
N VAL A 838 70.22 0.19 22.65
CA VAL A 838 70.53 -0.55 21.41
C VAL A 838 72.03 -0.82 21.31
N LEU A 839 72.86 0.20 21.52
CA LEU A 839 74.31 0.08 21.39
C LEU A 839 74.92 -0.84 22.46
N VAL A 840 74.50 -0.73 23.72
CA VAL A 840 74.95 -1.64 24.80
C VAL A 840 74.58 -3.08 24.48
N ASN A 841 73.37 -3.31 23.96
CA ASN A 841 72.94 -4.66 23.58
C ASN A 841 73.76 -5.23 22.40
N LEU A 842 74.09 -4.42 21.39
CA LEU A 842 74.97 -4.85 20.30
C LEU A 842 76.41 -5.10 20.77
N LEU A 843 76.96 -4.25 21.63
CA LEU A 843 78.30 -4.41 22.21
C LEU A 843 78.39 -5.66 23.10
N ASN A 844 77.36 -5.94 23.90
CA ASN A 844 77.29 -7.15 24.71
C ASN A 844 77.15 -8.42 23.86
N ASN A 845 76.44 -8.35 22.73
CA ASN A 845 76.40 -9.46 21.77
C ASN A 845 77.77 -9.69 21.11
N ALA A 846 78.46 -8.61 20.72
CA ALA A 846 79.82 -8.68 20.16
C ALA A 846 80.81 -9.28 21.16
N ARG A 847 80.75 -8.87 22.43
CA ARG A 847 81.56 -9.43 23.53
C ARG A 847 81.39 -10.94 23.65
N GLN A 848 80.15 -11.40 23.69
CA GLN A 848 79.83 -12.81 23.92
C GLN A 848 80.24 -13.69 22.74
N ALA A 849 80.32 -13.11 21.53
CA ALA A 849 80.76 -13.82 20.33
C ALA A 849 82.30 -13.86 20.17
N CYS A 850 83.03 -12.93 20.79
CA CYS A 850 84.46 -12.77 20.61
C CYS A 850 85.32 -13.59 21.61
N SER A 851 86.51 -13.99 21.18
CA SER A 851 87.52 -14.62 22.05
C SER A 851 88.34 -13.59 22.84
N ARG A 852 88.95 -13.99 23.97
CA ARG A 852 89.77 -13.09 24.80
C ARG A 852 90.92 -12.49 23.97
N GLY A 853 90.95 -11.17 23.85
CA GLY A 853 91.93 -10.37 23.11
C GLY A 853 91.40 -9.71 21.83
N ALA A 854 90.20 -10.06 21.39
CA ALA A 854 89.57 -9.52 20.18
C ALA A 854 89.20 -8.04 20.29
N THR A 855 89.10 -7.38 19.14
CA THR A 855 88.73 -5.95 19.05
C THR A 855 87.35 -5.78 18.42
N VAL A 856 86.45 -5.09 19.11
CA VAL A 856 85.15 -4.66 18.57
C VAL A 856 85.30 -3.24 18.04
N TYR A 857 84.98 -3.02 16.77
CA TYR A 857 85.09 -1.70 16.15
C TYR A 857 83.71 -1.05 16.08
N VAL A 858 83.59 0.18 16.55
CA VAL A 858 82.39 0.99 16.35
C VAL A 858 82.74 2.18 15.46
N ARG A 859 82.11 2.28 14.30
CA ARG A 859 82.35 3.36 13.33
C ARG A 859 81.10 4.19 13.12
N THR A 860 81.25 5.52 13.03
CA THR A 860 80.17 6.42 12.62
C THR A 860 80.49 7.04 11.26
N ARG A 861 79.54 6.99 10.33
CA ARG A 861 79.64 7.58 8.99
C ARG A 861 78.41 8.42 8.66
N LEU A 862 78.60 9.46 7.86
CA LEU A 862 77.51 10.26 7.30
C LEU A 862 77.41 9.95 5.80
N ASP A 863 76.25 9.51 5.34
CA ASP A 863 75.99 9.14 3.94
C ASP A 863 74.62 9.66 3.51
N ASN A 864 74.55 10.50 2.48
CA ASN A 864 73.33 11.05 1.89
C ASN A 864 72.24 11.50 2.89
N GLY A 865 72.60 12.31 3.90
CA GLY A 865 71.64 12.80 4.91
C GLY A 865 71.23 11.79 5.98
N THR A 866 71.94 10.65 6.09
CA THR A 866 71.74 9.64 7.12
C THR A 866 73.02 9.37 7.92
N VAL A 867 72.89 9.26 9.24
CA VAL A 867 73.96 8.84 10.15
C VAL A 867 73.94 7.33 10.27
N ARG A 868 75.04 6.69 9.89
CA ARG A 868 75.24 5.25 9.96
C ARG A 868 76.18 4.91 11.11
N ILE A 869 75.76 4.00 11.99
CA ILE A 869 76.57 3.46 13.09
C ILE A 869 76.80 1.98 12.81
N GLU A 870 78.06 1.60 12.60
CA GLU A 870 78.48 0.23 12.30
C GLU A 870 79.16 -0.36 13.53
N VAL A 871 78.68 -1.51 14.01
CA VAL A 871 79.30 -2.29 15.10
C VAL A 871 79.83 -3.59 14.48
N ASP A 872 81.16 -3.68 14.38
CA ASP A 872 81.87 -4.82 13.81
C ASP A 872 82.49 -5.66 14.95
N ASP A 873 82.24 -6.97 14.94
CA ASP A 873 82.93 -7.93 15.80
C ASP A 873 83.87 -8.85 15.01
N GLU A 874 84.77 -9.53 15.73
CA GLU A 874 85.72 -10.53 15.21
C GLU A 874 85.31 -11.96 15.64
N GLY A 875 84.02 -12.16 15.91
CA GLY A 875 83.45 -13.46 16.28
C GLY A 875 83.30 -14.42 15.10
N PRO A 876 82.65 -15.58 15.30
CA PRO A 876 82.45 -16.57 14.23
C PRO A 876 81.45 -16.12 13.14
N GLY A 877 80.75 -15.00 13.33
CA GLY A 877 79.64 -14.55 12.47
C GLY A 877 78.39 -15.42 12.62
N ILE A 878 77.35 -15.11 11.85
CA ILE A 878 76.08 -15.86 11.84
C ILE A 878 75.97 -16.64 10.51
N PRO A 879 75.65 -17.95 10.55
CA PRO A 879 75.42 -18.76 9.34
C PRO A 879 74.41 -18.13 8.38
N ALA A 880 74.66 -18.22 7.07
CA ALA A 880 73.86 -17.54 6.04
C ALA A 880 72.41 -18.04 5.93
N ASP A 881 72.14 -19.26 6.39
CA ASP A 881 70.80 -19.86 6.52
C ASP A 881 70.00 -19.29 7.70
N LEU A 882 70.65 -18.59 8.63
CA LEU A 882 70.06 -18.05 9.85
C LEU A 882 70.02 -16.51 9.87
N SER A 883 70.61 -15.83 8.89
CA SER A 883 70.71 -14.36 8.83
C SER A 883 69.36 -13.65 8.85
N ASP A 884 68.35 -14.22 8.18
CA ASP A 884 67.02 -13.62 8.09
C ASP A 884 66.22 -13.74 9.40
N ARG A 885 66.63 -14.68 10.26
CA ARG A 885 65.93 -15.03 11.50
C ARG A 885 66.51 -14.35 12.74
N VAL A 886 67.65 -13.67 12.64
CA VAL A 886 68.35 -13.05 13.79
C VAL A 886 67.54 -11.95 14.48
N PHE A 887 66.56 -11.38 13.79
CA PHE A 887 65.65 -10.37 14.32
C PHE A 887 64.29 -10.95 14.73
N GLU A 888 64.07 -12.26 14.57
CA GLU A 888 62.88 -12.94 15.10
C GLU A 888 62.95 -12.95 16.64
N PRO A 889 61.85 -12.60 17.34
CA PRO A 889 61.79 -12.71 18.79
C PRO A 889 62.07 -14.16 19.26
N PHE A 890 62.82 -14.32 20.35
CA PHE A 890 63.24 -15.60 20.95
C PHE A 890 64.20 -16.43 20.09
N PHE A 891 64.69 -15.89 18.98
CA PHE A 891 65.71 -16.57 18.18
C PHE A 891 67.10 -16.32 18.78
N THR A 892 67.82 -17.39 19.11
CA THR A 892 69.21 -17.34 19.58
C THR A 892 69.98 -18.53 19.04
N THR A 893 71.24 -18.31 18.66
CA THR A 893 72.18 -19.38 18.25
C THR A 893 73.05 -19.86 19.42
N LYS A 894 72.85 -19.30 20.62
CA LYS A 894 73.59 -19.64 21.84
C LYS A 894 72.98 -20.87 22.52
N PRO A 895 73.76 -21.64 23.31
CA PRO A 895 73.25 -22.78 24.08
C PRO A 895 72.09 -22.39 25.01
N ASP A 896 71.19 -23.34 25.26
CA ASP A 896 70.04 -23.17 26.14
C ASP A 896 70.46 -22.57 27.48
N GLY A 897 69.92 -21.40 27.81
CA GLY A 897 70.25 -20.68 29.04
C GLY A 897 71.11 -19.42 28.87
N GLN A 898 71.77 -19.22 27.72
CA GLN A 898 72.77 -18.14 27.55
C GLN A 898 72.31 -16.97 26.65
N GLY A 899 71.05 -16.98 26.20
CA GLY A 899 70.44 -15.87 25.47
C GLY A 899 68.92 -15.89 25.59
N THR A 900 68.29 -14.72 25.64
CA THR A 900 66.82 -14.56 25.68
C THR A 900 66.20 -14.48 24.28
N GLY A 901 67.04 -14.37 23.23
CA GLY A 901 66.60 -14.17 21.85
C GLY A 901 65.77 -12.90 21.59
N LEU A 902 65.59 -12.03 22.59
CA LEU A 902 64.76 -10.82 22.50
C LEU A 902 65.56 -9.54 22.21
N GLY A 903 66.86 -9.55 22.47
CA GLY A 903 67.68 -8.34 22.42
C GLY A 903 67.71 -7.68 21.03
N LEU A 904 67.96 -8.47 19.97
CA LEU A 904 68.06 -7.94 18.60
C LEU A 904 66.70 -7.54 18.03
N SER A 905 65.63 -8.28 18.33
CA SER A 905 64.27 -7.92 17.92
C SER A 905 63.79 -6.62 18.60
N VAL A 906 64.09 -6.44 19.88
CA VAL A 906 63.80 -5.18 20.61
C VAL A 906 64.67 -4.04 20.08
N SER A 907 65.94 -4.30 19.78
CA SER A 907 66.84 -3.28 19.22
C SER A 907 66.35 -2.76 17.86
N ARG A 908 65.90 -3.66 16.99
CA ARG A 908 65.32 -3.28 15.69
C ARG A 908 64.07 -2.42 15.85
N GLN A 909 63.20 -2.78 16.79
CA GLN A 909 62.00 -1.98 17.08
C GLN A 909 62.30 -0.58 17.61
N ILE A 910 63.30 -0.45 18.50
CA ILE A 910 63.71 0.87 19.01
C ILE A 910 64.20 1.76 17.86
N VAL A 911 65.01 1.20 16.95
CA VAL A 911 65.54 1.94 15.79
C VAL A 911 64.42 2.29 14.79
N GLU A 912 63.48 1.37 14.52
CA GLU A 912 62.32 1.64 13.67
C GLU A 912 61.42 2.76 14.24
N ARG A 913 61.30 2.88 15.57
CA ARG A 913 60.58 4.01 16.21
C ARG A 913 61.27 5.36 16.02
N PHE A 914 62.57 5.38 15.75
CA PHE A 914 63.28 6.60 15.37
C PHE A 914 63.13 6.93 13.88
N GLY A 915 62.41 6.11 13.11
CA GLY A 915 62.33 6.20 11.64
C GLY A 915 63.58 5.65 10.93
N GLY A 916 64.42 4.89 11.65
CA GLY A 916 65.65 4.30 11.13
C GLY A 916 65.53 2.82 10.79
N SER A 917 66.66 2.20 10.41
CA SER A 917 66.76 0.76 10.17
C SER A 917 67.97 0.13 10.87
N LEU A 918 67.80 -1.11 11.35
CA LEU A 918 68.87 -1.96 11.89
C LEU A 918 69.02 -3.19 10.99
N THR A 919 70.22 -3.39 10.45
CA THR A 919 70.53 -4.46 9.50
C THR A 919 71.75 -5.26 9.93
N TYR A 920 71.88 -6.49 9.41
CA TYR A 920 72.99 -7.40 9.66
C TYR A 920 73.67 -7.75 8.34
N GLU A 921 75.00 -7.72 8.32
CA GLU A 921 75.82 -8.15 7.19
C GLU A 921 76.97 -9.06 7.69
N PRO A 922 77.27 -10.18 7.02
CA PRO A 922 78.44 -11.00 7.33
C PRO A 922 79.73 -10.30 6.88
N ARG A 923 80.84 -10.49 7.62
CA ARG A 923 82.16 -9.95 7.25
C ARG A 923 83.04 -11.00 6.56
N ASP A 924 83.70 -10.61 5.47
CA ASP A 924 84.56 -11.50 4.64
C ASP A 924 85.75 -12.13 5.40
N LEU A 925 86.20 -11.51 6.48
CA LEU A 925 87.34 -11.97 7.30
C LEU A 925 86.91 -12.77 8.55
N GLY A 926 85.62 -13.09 8.68
CA GLY A 926 85.00 -13.63 9.91
C GLY A 926 84.50 -12.51 10.83
N GLY A 927 83.29 -12.69 11.38
CA GLY A 927 82.63 -11.73 12.27
C GLY A 927 81.28 -11.22 11.78
N SER A 928 80.60 -10.46 12.65
CA SER A 928 79.31 -9.84 12.35
C SER A 928 79.45 -8.33 12.17
N ARG A 929 78.66 -7.74 11.25
CA ARG A 929 78.42 -6.30 11.17
C ARG A 929 76.96 -6.00 11.43
N PHE A 930 76.68 -5.18 12.43
CA PHE A 930 75.36 -4.61 12.66
C PHE A 930 75.37 -3.12 12.32
N THR A 931 74.45 -2.71 11.45
CA THR A 931 74.39 -1.34 10.92
C THR A 931 73.08 -0.68 11.31
N ILE A 932 73.18 0.38 12.12
CA ILE A 932 72.07 1.28 12.48
C ILE A 932 72.10 2.47 11.52
N THR A 933 70.98 2.76 10.85
CA THR A 933 70.82 3.94 9.99
C THR A 933 69.75 4.85 10.59
N LEU A 934 70.10 6.10 10.87
CA LEU A 934 69.20 7.13 11.38
C LEU A 934 69.23 8.36 10.47
N GLN A 935 68.15 9.11 10.42
CA GLN A 935 68.12 10.38 9.68
C GLN A 935 68.99 11.42 10.39
N ALA A 936 69.90 12.04 9.64
CA ALA A 936 70.70 13.15 10.16
C ALA A 936 69.79 14.36 10.35
N TYR A 937 69.99 15.10 11.44
CA TYR A 937 69.33 16.38 11.62
C TYR A 937 70.07 17.43 10.79
N GLU A 938 69.50 17.78 9.63
CA GLU A 938 69.92 18.94 8.84
C GLU A 938 69.39 20.20 9.54
N ASN A 939 70.32 21.11 9.87
CA ASN A 939 70.00 22.37 10.54
C ASN A 939 69.29 23.35 9.58
#